data_AF-A0A0A2W4L5-F1
#
_entry.id   AF-A0A0A2W4L5-F1
#
_cell.length_a   1.000
_cell.length_b   1.000
_cell.length_c   1.000
_cell.angle_alpha   90.00
_cell.angle_beta   90.00
_cell.angle_gamma   90.00
#
_symmetry.space_group_name_H-M   'P 1'
#
loop_
_entity.id
_entity.type
_entity.pdbx_description
1 polymer ?
#
loop_
_entity_poly.entity_id
_entity_poly.type
_entity_poly.pdbx_seq_one_letter_code
_entity_poly.pdbx_strand_id
1 'polypeptide(L)'
;MHLLSAILPHQISGAQHAYMTMSSNQFDSQASTNYKEAFALFDKRGNGRCTVDSLGDLLRACGQNPTLSEIDDLQKGLGPEFDFESFQRVLNRPGGFRDHGEPEEYCRGFQVFDKDMTGFIGVGQLKYILTNLGEKMTEDEVDELLKAVDTSSGQVNYTANPPRAHSSPLGADLRAAIITRDPPRPGTLRSAAPVAFSVLKAARLLLISCLVVLFAVILAPSRFSVFRLGSLAQQLRKTPLLSQIPLAQRFVSTMASEKFANPPQRPPVFNYTPEELSAGIDKIIETKRGVADNVIASTTPETATFQNTVQPLLRTDDETVGENFRICFLQNVHPDAAVREASLKADGKMRELGIELRMRDDIFQRVQAIYDNKASANLDTESATILDKEYTQYVLSGLRLPHGPERDHFKKQQLELSRLCLEAQNNLNNETGGVWFTPEHLEGIPKTDIDVGDLEKGTGDNEGKVKADFKYTTSTPLLKYAKNETTRRDYYIAETNKVNQNAPIFQTIIELRDETARQAGFKDHADLTISAKMAKDSEKVKAFLADIRTRVGDGGKKEIAVLRELKKQDYAERGLDFDGEIYAWDVGYYSRILKAKEYSLDENEVAEYFPMWKTFTGMLGIFEKLLGLHFVELDEAAKARLSPTGNAKDIVWHDEVVVMSVWNDEASGGEFVGYLFLDLHPRANKYGHNANFSIGPGYVKADGTRNYPSTALVCNFSRPSQGRPALLKHNEAVTLFHELGHGIHDLVAKTQSSYCHGTAVMWDFVEAPSQMLENWCWTPDVLRGLSSHWKSGEKISTDLIDKLMKTKHLNEAMGTLGQIAIGTFDLTVHSPDSHEAVKKLNCGRLWNQLRGEITGVKGPEAVGYGMEWGQKHATIGHFVGGYDAGYYGYMYSKVFSTDMFYTAFKENPMDGEAGRRYRKLVLERGGSMDENVMLYEFLGREPNPENFYKDLGLA
;
A
#
# COMPACT_ATOMS: atom_id res chain seq x y z
N MET A 1 16.30 24.99 26.74
CA MET A 1 15.11 24.75 25.87
C MET A 1 15.40 23.85 24.66
N HIS A 2 16.47 24.08 23.88
CA HIS A 2 16.76 23.29 22.67
C HIS A 2 16.99 21.78 22.87
N LEU A 3 17.51 21.35 24.04
CA LEU A 3 17.72 19.92 24.33
C LEU A 3 16.41 19.12 24.55
N LEU A 4 15.29 19.77 24.86
CA LEU A 4 14.03 19.09 25.17
C LEU A 4 12.98 19.27 24.08
N SER A 5 13.00 20.40 23.36
CA SER A 5 12.17 20.59 22.16
C SER A 5 12.49 19.58 21.05
N ALA A 6 13.74 19.09 21.04
CA ALA A 6 14.19 18.08 20.09
C ALA A 6 13.94 16.64 20.57
N ILE A 7 13.60 16.39 21.84
CA ILE A 7 13.56 15.03 22.42
C ILE A 7 12.19 14.66 23.00
N LEU A 8 11.32 15.58 23.43
CA LEU A 8 10.06 15.22 24.11
C LEU A 8 8.82 15.97 23.57
N PRO A 9 8.49 15.85 22.27
CA PRO A 9 7.36 16.59 21.69
C PRO A 9 5.97 16.16 22.19
N HIS A 10 5.81 14.97 22.80
CA HIS A 10 4.50 14.41 23.16
C HIS A 10 4.10 14.49 24.64
N GLN A 11 4.94 15.03 25.53
CA GLN A 11 4.60 15.14 26.96
C GLN A 11 4.03 16.51 27.37
N ILE A 12 3.93 17.46 26.42
CA ILE A 12 3.39 18.80 26.66
C ILE A 12 1.89 18.84 26.34
N SER A 13 1.02 19.04 27.34
CA SER A 13 -0.44 19.10 27.14
C SER A 13 -0.89 20.39 26.42
N GLY A 14 -1.92 20.26 25.59
CA GLY A 14 -2.35 21.24 24.59
C GLY A 14 -2.69 22.65 25.09
N ALA A 15 -1.93 23.60 24.56
CA ALA A 15 -2.33 24.98 24.24
C ALA A 15 -1.23 25.70 23.41
N GLN A 16 0.00 25.19 23.37
CA GLN A 16 1.13 25.80 22.64
C GLN A 16 1.50 25.12 21.30
N HIS A 17 0.85 24.01 20.94
CA HIS A 17 1.15 23.27 19.70
C HIS A 17 0.75 24.01 18.40
N ALA A 18 0.02 25.13 18.52
CA ALA A 18 -0.35 25.96 17.37
C ALA A 18 0.80 26.83 16.82
N TYR A 19 1.95 26.91 17.51
CA TYR A 19 3.05 27.79 17.13
C TYR A 19 4.23 27.11 16.42
N MET A 20 4.21 25.78 16.20
CA MET A 20 5.44 25.02 15.91
C MET A 20 5.50 24.25 14.58
N THR A 21 4.44 24.23 13.76
CA THR A 21 4.50 23.57 12.45
C THR A 21 4.79 24.57 11.32
N MET A 22 6.05 24.98 11.17
CA MET A 22 6.58 25.50 9.90
C MET A 22 8.10 25.31 9.79
N SER A 23 8.56 24.41 8.90
CA SER A 23 9.74 24.61 8.02
C SER A 23 10.18 23.33 7.30
N SER A 24 10.36 23.40 5.98
CA SER A 24 11.63 23.03 5.32
C SER A 24 11.81 23.92 4.08
N ASN A 25 13.00 24.52 3.91
CA ASN A 25 13.29 25.65 3.02
C ASN A 25 13.90 25.23 1.66
N GLN A 26 13.38 25.81 0.58
CA GLN A 26 14.19 26.30 -0.57
C GLN A 26 13.62 27.67 -1.01
N PHE A 27 14.52 28.60 -1.35
CA PHE A 27 14.20 30.00 -1.65
C PHE A 27 13.18 30.14 -2.78
N ASP A 28 11.93 30.35 -2.41
CA ASP A 28 10.86 30.73 -3.30
C ASP A 28 10.17 31.99 -2.75
N SER A 29 9.68 32.83 -3.66
CA SER A 29 9.12 34.15 -3.35
C SER A 29 7.92 34.15 -2.38
N GLN A 30 7.40 32.97 -2.03
CA GLN A 30 6.38 32.72 -0.99
C GLN A 30 6.89 32.79 0.46
N ALA A 31 8.19 32.66 0.75
CA ALA A 31 8.70 32.76 2.13
C ALA A 31 8.54 34.17 2.73
N SER A 32 8.43 35.20 1.88
CA SER A 32 8.26 36.60 2.32
C SER A 32 6.90 36.88 2.98
N THR A 33 5.88 36.07 2.70
CA THR A 33 4.51 36.27 3.20
C THR A 33 4.38 35.83 4.66
N ASN A 34 5.06 34.75 5.06
CA ASN A 34 5.02 34.23 6.44
C ASN A 34 5.72 35.15 7.47
N TYR A 35 6.83 35.80 7.10
CA TYR A 35 7.57 36.62 8.07
C TYR A 35 6.87 37.93 8.40
N LYS A 36 6.10 38.51 7.46
CA LYS A 36 5.29 39.71 7.73
C LYS A 36 4.15 39.41 8.68
N GLU A 37 3.50 38.25 8.52
CA GLU A 37 2.43 37.80 9.42
C GLU A 37 2.97 37.51 10.82
N ALA A 38 4.11 36.82 10.93
CA ALA A 38 4.79 36.62 12.21
C ALA A 38 5.17 37.96 12.86
N PHE A 39 5.80 38.89 12.13
CA PHE A 39 6.14 40.21 12.67
C PHE A 39 4.91 40.99 13.15
N ALA A 40 3.79 40.92 12.43
CA ALA A 40 2.54 41.58 12.81
C ALA A 40 1.94 41.02 14.12
N LEU A 41 2.18 39.74 14.45
CA LEU A 41 1.76 39.17 15.75
C LEU A 41 2.55 39.73 16.93
N PHE A 42 3.79 40.18 16.70
CA PHE A 42 4.67 40.72 17.75
C PHE A 42 4.64 42.26 17.82
N ASP A 43 4.13 42.93 16.78
CA ASP A 43 3.78 44.36 16.82
C ASP A 43 2.47 44.57 17.61
N LYS A 44 2.57 44.53 18.93
CA LYS A 44 1.43 44.71 19.85
C LYS A 44 0.75 46.07 19.72
N ARG A 45 1.39 47.06 19.07
CA ARG A 45 0.88 48.43 18.93
C ARG A 45 0.31 48.72 17.54
N GLY A 46 0.52 47.83 16.56
CA GLY A 46 0.11 47.99 15.17
C GLY A 46 0.76 49.18 14.46
N ASN A 47 1.95 49.62 14.91
CA ASN A 47 2.66 50.79 14.38
C ASN A 47 3.81 50.43 13.43
N GLY A 48 3.93 49.15 13.05
CA GLY A 48 4.99 48.60 12.22
C GLY A 48 6.31 48.35 12.97
N ARG A 49 6.32 48.33 14.31
CA ARG A 49 7.54 48.15 15.12
C ARG A 49 7.36 47.12 16.23
N CYS A 50 8.40 46.33 16.46
CA CYS A 50 8.50 45.37 17.57
C CYS A 50 9.54 45.85 18.59
N THR A 51 9.36 45.52 19.88
CA THR A 51 10.34 45.84 20.93
C THR A 51 11.55 44.92 20.81
N VAL A 52 12.75 45.44 21.09
CA VAL A 52 14.01 44.66 20.98
C VAL A 52 13.97 43.37 21.80
N ASP A 53 13.31 43.38 22.96
CA ASP A 53 13.12 42.21 23.83
C ASP A 53 12.36 41.06 23.16
N SER A 54 11.52 41.36 22.16
CA SER A 54 10.74 40.35 21.42
C SER A 54 11.50 39.70 20.26
N LEU A 55 12.72 40.17 19.95
CA LEU A 55 13.50 39.70 18.80
C LEU A 55 13.77 38.19 18.85
N GLY A 56 14.15 37.66 20.02
CA GLY A 56 14.48 36.25 20.18
C GLY A 56 13.27 35.34 19.91
N ASP A 57 12.11 35.70 20.47
CA ASP A 57 10.88 34.93 20.29
C ASP A 57 10.34 35.04 18.87
N LEU A 58 10.45 36.22 18.27
CA LEU A 58 10.06 36.45 16.89
C LEU A 58 10.95 35.66 15.90
N LEU A 59 12.27 35.58 16.13
CA LEU A 59 13.17 34.73 15.34
C LEU A 59 12.79 33.25 15.44
N ARG A 60 12.45 32.78 16.65
CA ARG A 60 12.00 31.39 16.87
C ARG A 60 10.65 31.10 16.23
N ALA A 61 9.71 32.04 16.29
CA ALA A 61 8.42 31.93 15.60
C ALA A 61 8.58 31.84 14.07
N CYS A 62 9.67 32.42 13.53
CA CYS A 62 10.05 32.32 12.11
C CYS A 62 10.90 31.08 11.79
N GLY A 63 10.97 30.10 12.70
CA GLY A 63 11.70 28.84 12.51
C GLY A 63 13.22 28.96 12.62
N GLN A 64 13.75 30.05 13.19
CA GLN A 64 15.19 30.21 13.43
C GLN A 64 15.56 29.77 14.84
N ASN A 65 16.80 29.31 15.03
CA ASN A 65 17.26 28.73 16.30
C ASN A 65 18.46 29.47 16.93
N PRO A 66 18.39 30.79 17.18
CA PRO A 66 19.52 31.56 17.70
C PRO A 66 19.78 31.24 19.18
N THR A 67 21.07 31.18 19.55
CA THR A 67 21.51 31.11 20.95
C THR A 67 21.18 32.40 21.71
N LEU A 68 21.09 32.35 23.04
CA LEU A 68 20.87 33.56 23.84
C LEU A 68 22.00 34.58 23.64
N SER A 69 23.25 34.12 23.54
CA SER A 69 24.37 35.02 23.23
C SER A 69 24.23 35.67 21.85
N GLU A 70 23.76 34.94 20.84
CA GLU A 70 23.51 35.51 19.51
C GLU A 70 22.34 36.49 19.51
N ILE A 71 21.28 36.23 20.27
CA ILE A 71 20.18 37.19 20.44
C ILE A 71 20.70 38.47 21.08
N ASP A 72 21.47 38.36 22.16
CA ASP A 72 22.02 39.50 22.90
C ASP A 72 22.94 40.35 22.00
N ASP A 73 23.74 39.71 21.16
CA ASP A 73 24.58 40.39 20.17
C ASP A 73 23.78 41.03 19.04
N LEU A 74 22.72 40.39 18.56
CA LEU A 74 21.81 40.95 17.55
C LEU A 74 21.02 42.15 18.10
N GLN A 75 20.62 42.10 19.37
CA GLN A 75 19.91 43.19 20.04
C GLN A 75 20.78 44.44 20.21
N LYS A 76 22.09 44.30 20.46
CA LYS A 76 23.04 45.45 20.53
C LYS A 76 23.10 46.25 19.22
N GLY A 77 22.81 45.61 18.08
CA GLY A 77 22.75 46.25 16.76
C GLY A 77 21.41 46.90 16.44
N LEU A 78 20.41 46.77 17.32
CA LEU A 78 19.06 47.30 17.14
C LEU A 78 18.76 48.37 18.19
N GLY A 79 17.92 49.34 17.84
CA GLY A 79 17.36 50.29 18.81
C GLY A 79 16.34 49.64 19.74
N PRO A 80 15.78 50.36 20.73
CA PRO A 80 14.78 49.82 21.66
C PRO A 80 13.52 49.26 20.97
N GLU A 81 13.25 49.72 19.75
CA GLU A 81 12.26 49.14 18.84
C GLU A 81 12.87 49.01 17.43
N PHE A 82 12.46 47.99 16.67
CA PHE A 82 12.91 47.72 15.31
C PHE A 82 11.73 47.52 14.36
N ASP A 83 11.90 47.89 13.09
CA ASP A 83 10.91 47.71 12.03
C ASP A 83 11.14 46.41 11.23
N PHE A 84 10.17 46.07 10.37
CA PHE A 84 10.22 44.84 9.59
C PHE A 84 11.44 44.76 8.67
N GLU A 85 11.90 45.90 8.12
CA GLU A 85 13.08 45.94 7.27
C GLU A 85 14.35 45.59 8.05
N SER A 86 14.48 46.12 9.27
CA SER A 86 15.58 45.77 10.19
C SER A 86 15.52 44.31 10.59
N PHE A 87 14.33 43.77 10.83
CA PHE A 87 14.12 42.34 11.12
C PHE A 87 14.50 41.44 9.94
N GLN A 88 14.16 41.81 8.70
CA GLN A 88 14.56 41.06 7.51
C GLN A 88 16.08 41.03 7.33
N ARG A 89 16.81 42.09 7.70
CA ARG A 89 18.28 42.09 7.67
C ARG A 89 18.86 41.13 8.70
N VAL A 90 18.24 41.02 9.87
CA VAL A 90 18.64 40.05 10.91
C VAL A 90 18.36 38.61 10.45
N LEU A 91 17.19 38.36 9.84
CA LEU A 91 16.83 37.05 9.27
C LEU A 91 17.79 36.61 8.16
N ASN A 92 18.21 37.54 7.31
CA ASN A 92 19.09 37.26 6.16
C ASN A 92 20.57 37.55 6.44
N ARG A 93 21.02 37.46 7.70
CA ARG A 93 22.41 37.73 8.08
C ARG A 93 23.39 36.77 7.35
N PRO A 94 24.57 37.24 6.92
CA PRO A 94 25.61 36.37 6.36
C PRO A 94 25.97 35.25 7.34
N GLY A 95 26.00 34.01 6.85
CA GLY A 95 26.25 32.82 7.67
C GLY A 95 25.00 32.17 8.27
N GLY A 96 23.82 32.79 8.14
CA GLY A 96 22.54 32.22 8.59
C GLY A 96 22.45 32.04 10.11
N PHE A 97 21.42 31.33 10.54
CA PHE A 97 21.30 30.79 11.89
C PHE A 97 21.64 29.32 11.86
N ARG A 98 22.15 28.78 12.98
CA ARG A 98 22.50 27.37 13.06
C ARG A 98 21.25 26.50 12.88
N ASP A 99 21.33 25.52 12.00
CA ASP A 99 20.28 24.51 11.83
C ASP A 99 20.04 23.74 13.14
N HIS A 100 18.84 23.19 13.31
CA HIS A 100 18.56 22.29 14.42
C HIS A 100 19.55 21.11 14.37
N GLY A 101 20.19 20.78 15.49
CA GLY A 101 20.97 19.55 15.57
C GLY A 101 20.06 18.34 15.42
N GLU A 102 20.56 17.25 14.86
CA GLU A 102 19.80 16.00 14.80
C GLU A 102 19.46 15.54 16.23
N PRO A 103 18.24 15.02 16.51
CA PRO A 103 17.85 14.54 17.84
C PRO A 103 18.89 13.60 18.48
N GLU A 104 19.58 12.79 17.67
CA GLU A 104 20.63 11.86 18.06
C GLU A 104 21.88 12.56 18.62
N GLU A 105 22.15 13.82 18.25
CA GLU A 105 23.24 14.62 18.82
C GLU A 105 22.93 15.08 20.24
N TYR A 106 21.66 15.44 20.51
CA TYR A 106 21.22 15.82 21.86
C TYR A 106 21.12 14.60 22.78
N CYS A 107 20.62 13.46 22.27
CA CYS A 107 20.64 12.18 23.00
C CYS A 107 22.06 11.76 23.40
N ARG A 108 23.05 11.94 22.51
CA ARG A 108 24.47 11.69 22.81
C ARG A 108 25.00 12.56 23.95
N GLY A 109 24.52 13.79 24.08
CA GLY A 109 24.86 14.68 25.19
C GLY A 109 24.36 14.16 26.56
N PHE A 110 23.17 13.57 26.58
CA PHE A 110 22.59 12.99 27.80
C PHE A 110 23.16 11.61 28.16
N GLN A 111 23.60 10.82 27.18
CA GLN A 111 24.31 9.54 27.40
C GLN A 111 25.55 9.69 28.29
N VAL A 112 26.19 10.86 28.32
CA VAL A 112 27.31 11.15 29.23
C VAL A 112 26.92 11.02 30.71
N PHE A 113 25.63 11.18 31.04
CA PHE A 113 25.09 11.15 32.39
C PHE A 113 24.35 9.85 32.73
N ASP A 114 24.09 9.00 31.74
CA ASP A 114 23.50 7.66 31.86
C ASP A 114 24.58 6.60 31.64
N LYS A 115 25.36 6.35 32.69
CA LYS A 115 26.53 5.45 32.63
C LYS A 115 26.20 4.02 32.18
N ASP A 116 24.96 3.60 32.41
CA ASP A 116 24.47 2.25 32.10
C ASP A 116 23.68 2.21 30.78
N MET A 117 23.60 3.34 30.06
CA MET A 117 22.92 3.48 28.77
C MET A 117 21.47 2.98 28.78
N THR A 118 20.80 3.18 29.91
CA THR A 118 19.41 2.78 30.16
C THR A 118 18.38 3.53 29.33
N GLY A 119 18.77 4.68 28.76
CA GLY A 119 17.89 5.64 28.09
C GLY A 119 17.21 6.63 29.05
N PHE A 120 17.55 6.57 30.35
CA PHE A 120 16.98 7.39 31.40
C PHE A 120 18.05 8.15 32.18
N ILE A 121 17.74 9.37 32.60
CA ILE A 121 18.54 10.13 33.58
C ILE A 121 17.68 10.55 34.75
N GLY A 122 18.26 10.66 35.95
CA GLY A 122 17.52 11.14 37.11
C GLY A 122 17.04 12.58 36.91
N VAL A 123 15.84 12.91 37.39
CA VAL A 123 15.29 14.29 37.30
C VAL A 123 16.26 15.32 37.91
N GLY A 124 16.94 14.97 39.00
CA GLY A 124 17.97 15.82 39.61
C GLY A 124 19.22 16.01 38.74
N GLN A 125 19.63 15.01 37.95
CA GLN A 125 20.73 15.14 36.99
C GLN A 125 20.32 16.00 35.81
N LEU A 126 19.11 15.83 35.28
CA LEU A 126 18.56 16.70 34.23
C LEU A 126 18.51 18.16 34.70
N LYS A 127 18.02 18.41 35.92
CA LYS A 127 18.01 19.76 36.51
C LYS A 127 19.43 20.33 36.64
N TYR A 128 20.40 19.52 37.06
CA TYR A 128 21.81 19.92 37.13
C TYR A 128 22.37 20.28 35.74
N ILE A 129 22.10 19.48 34.71
CA ILE A 129 22.58 19.71 33.35
C ILE A 129 22.04 21.03 32.81
N LEU A 130 20.72 21.26 32.90
CA LEU A 130 20.07 22.45 32.34
C LEU A 130 20.44 23.75 33.07
N THR A 131 20.86 23.67 34.33
CA THR A 131 21.27 24.84 35.13
C THR A 131 22.79 25.11 35.10
N ASN A 132 23.62 24.11 34.79
CA ASN A 132 25.08 24.22 34.92
C ASN A 132 25.87 24.02 33.62
N LEU A 133 25.31 23.40 32.58
CA LEU A 133 26.01 23.06 31.34
C LEU A 133 25.42 23.79 30.13
N GLY A 134 26.29 24.33 29.27
CA GLY A 134 25.88 25.11 28.10
C GLY A 134 25.29 26.48 28.48
N GLU A 135 24.32 26.96 27.71
CA GLU A 135 23.54 28.14 28.08
C GLU A 135 22.62 27.80 29.24
N LYS A 136 22.90 28.42 30.40
CA LYS A 136 22.28 28.08 31.67
C LYS A 136 20.85 28.60 31.71
N MET A 137 19.92 27.72 32.10
CA MET A 137 18.56 28.09 32.47
C MET A 137 18.52 28.39 33.98
N THR A 138 17.64 29.31 34.38
CA THR A 138 17.34 29.54 35.79
C THR A 138 16.60 28.34 36.40
N GLU A 139 16.66 28.17 37.73
CA GLU A 139 15.95 27.06 38.39
C GLU A 139 14.44 27.11 38.12
N ASP A 140 13.85 28.31 38.09
CA ASP A 140 12.43 28.51 37.81
C ASP A 140 12.05 28.08 36.38
N GLU A 141 12.88 28.39 35.38
CA GLU A 141 12.66 27.95 33.98
C GLU A 141 12.78 26.44 33.82
N VAL A 142 13.71 25.81 34.55
CA VAL A 142 13.86 24.35 34.54
C VAL A 142 12.69 23.69 35.25
N ASP A 143 12.20 24.25 36.34
CA ASP A 143 11.04 23.73 37.07
C ASP A 143 9.75 23.87 36.26
N GLU A 144 9.55 24.97 35.53
CA GLU A 144 8.45 25.08 34.56
C GLU A 144 8.59 24.06 33.43
N LEU A 145 9.81 23.85 32.93
CA LEU A 145 10.06 22.88 31.87
C LEU A 145 9.77 21.44 32.32
N LEU A 146 10.15 21.07 33.55
CA LEU A 146 9.96 19.72 34.10
C LEU A 146 8.48 19.39 34.35
N LYS A 147 7.57 20.37 34.40
CA LYS A 147 6.12 20.12 34.46
C LYS A 147 5.56 19.51 33.17
N ALA A 148 6.26 19.69 32.05
CA ALA A 148 5.85 19.22 30.74
C ALA A 148 6.46 17.85 30.37
N VAL A 149 7.10 17.19 31.34
CA VAL A 149 7.78 15.90 31.21
C VAL A 149 7.26 14.96 32.29
N ASP A 150 7.04 13.69 31.97
CA ASP A 150 6.65 12.69 32.96
C ASP A 150 7.83 12.40 33.90
N THR A 151 7.74 12.97 35.09
CA THR A 151 8.73 12.83 36.18
C THR A 151 8.24 11.90 37.28
N SER A 152 7.11 11.21 37.09
CA SER A 152 6.45 10.39 38.12
C SER A 152 7.29 9.20 38.60
N SER A 153 8.20 8.71 37.75
CA SER A 153 9.16 7.64 38.06
C SER A 153 10.44 8.13 38.76
N GLY A 154 10.62 9.46 38.91
CA GLY A 154 11.87 10.07 39.39
C GLY A 154 13.01 10.07 38.34
N GLN A 155 12.75 9.58 37.13
CA GLN A 155 13.68 9.53 36.01
C GLN A 155 13.02 10.08 34.74
N VAL A 156 13.82 10.61 33.82
CA VAL A 156 13.37 11.16 32.53
C VAL A 156 13.98 10.34 31.40
N ASN A 157 13.13 9.85 30.50
CA ASN A 157 13.58 9.16 29.29
C ASN A 157 14.07 10.19 28.27
N TYR A 158 15.39 10.29 28.11
CA TYR A 158 16.00 11.23 27.17
C TYR A 158 16.28 10.60 25.80
N THR A 159 16.02 9.30 25.64
CA THR A 159 16.10 8.59 24.36
C THR A 159 14.76 8.50 23.65
N ALA A 160 13.70 9.03 24.26
CA ALA A 160 12.36 8.99 23.73
C ALA A 160 12.17 9.98 22.57
N ASN A 161 12.79 9.76 21.42
CA ASN A 161 12.40 10.42 20.18
C ASN A 161 12.05 9.41 19.09
N PRO A 162 11.26 9.80 18.04
CA PRO A 162 10.39 8.89 17.29
C PRO A 162 11.21 7.73 16.73
N PRO A 163 10.60 6.54 16.65
CA PRO A 163 11.35 5.29 16.66
C PRO A 163 12.27 5.22 15.44
N ARG A 164 13.60 5.21 15.68
CA ARG A 164 14.58 4.38 14.99
C ARG A 164 15.74 4.05 15.92
N ALA A 165 15.84 2.77 16.22
CA ALA A 165 16.83 2.15 17.09
C ALA A 165 18.13 1.84 16.34
N HIS A 166 19.22 1.61 17.09
CA HIS A 166 19.87 0.28 17.21
C HIS A 166 21.35 0.37 17.66
N SER A 167 21.66 -0.25 18.80
CA SER A 167 22.57 -1.40 19.02
C SER A 167 24.07 -1.12 18.87
N SER A 168 25.02 -1.57 19.68
CA SER A 168 25.18 -2.61 20.73
C SER A 168 26.65 -2.42 21.26
N PRO A 169 27.41 -3.40 21.81
CA PRO A 169 27.22 -4.41 22.88
C PRO A 169 28.43 -4.46 23.87
N LEU A 170 28.34 -5.23 24.96
CA LEU A 170 29.37 -6.20 25.45
C LEU A 170 29.01 -6.73 26.84
N GLY A 171 28.92 -8.06 26.97
CA GLY A 171 28.71 -8.75 28.24
C GLY A 171 30.02 -9.14 28.93
N ALA A 172 29.92 -9.51 30.21
CA ALA A 172 30.53 -10.71 30.82
C ALA A 172 30.33 -10.70 32.36
N ASP A 173 29.74 -11.80 32.85
CA ASP A 173 29.88 -12.47 34.15
C ASP A 173 30.37 -11.71 35.40
N LEU A 174 29.59 -11.81 36.49
CA LEU A 174 30.13 -12.40 37.73
C LEU A 174 29.06 -13.00 38.66
N ARG A 175 29.31 -14.27 38.99
CA ARG A 175 28.62 -15.19 39.91
C ARG A 175 28.56 -14.71 41.36
N ALA A 176 27.51 -15.12 42.07
CA ALA A 176 27.51 -15.87 43.35
C ALA A 176 26.19 -15.57 44.11
N ALA A 177 25.20 -16.46 44.12
CA ALA A 177 25.08 -17.67 44.94
C ALA A 177 24.55 -17.40 46.38
N ILE A 178 23.58 -18.25 46.76
CA ILE A 178 23.35 -18.85 48.09
C ILE A 178 22.25 -18.25 49.00
N ILE A 179 21.15 -19.04 49.09
CA ILE A 179 20.42 -19.49 50.31
C ILE A 179 19.47 -18.46 50.97
N THR A 180 18.23 -18.75 51.41
CA THR A 180 17.23 -19.83 51.34
C THR A 180 15.96 -19.32 52.07
N ARG A 181 14.83 -20.04 51.88
CA ARG A 181 13.70 -20.28 52.83
C ARG A 181 12.41 -19.46 52.68
N ASP A 182 11.42 -20.12 52.11
CA ASP A 182 9.97 -20.06 52.42
C ASP A 182 9.65 -20.65 53.82
N PRO A 183 8.40 -20.61 54.33
CA PRO A 183 7.59 -19.50 54.86
C PRO A 183 7.14 -19.88 56.32
N PRO A 184 6.06 -19.35 57.00
CA PRO A 184 4.64 -19.52 56.63
C PRO A 184 3.64 -18.41 57.10
N ARG A 185 2.39 -18.50 56.60
CA ARG A 185 1.14 -17.86 57.10
C ARG A 185 0.79 -18.34 58.53
N PRO A 186 -0.16 -17.75 59.32
CA PRO A 186 -1.64 -17.76 59.11
C PRO A 186 -2.32 -16.45 59.62
N GLY A 187 -3.61 -16.12 59.50
CA GLY A 187 -4.86 -16.79 59.20
C GLY A 187 -6.05 -15.86 59.56
N THR A 188 -7.22 -16.10 58.93
CA THR A 188 -8.58 -16.14 59.56
C THR A 188 -9.15 -14.86 60.24
N LEU A 189 -10.38 -14.34 60.03
CA LEU A 189 -11.72 -14.91 59.78
C LEU A 189 -12.75 -13.80 59.40
N ARG A 190 -13.78 -14.20 58.64
CA ARG A 190 -15.23 -13.90 58.75
C ARG A 190 -15.84 -12.49 58.60
N SER A 191 -16.67 -12.41 57.54
CA SER A 191 -18.14 -12.22 57.50
C SER A 191 -18.82 -10.89 57.82
N ALA A 192 -19.76 -10.57 56.92
CA ALA A 192 -21.12 -10.02 57.11
C ALA A 192 -21.37 -8.57 56.63
N ALA A 193 -22.30 -8.46 55.67
CA ALA A 193 -22.99 -7.26 55.16
C ALA A 193 -24.06 -6.76 56.17
N PRO A 194 -24.99 -5.80 55.86
CA PRO A 194 -25.14 -4.86 54.74
C PRO A 194 -25.45 -3.39 55.18
N VAL A 195 -25.34 -2.39 54.29
CA VAL A 195 -25.99 -1.07 54.49
C VAL A 195 -26.52 -0.50 53.16
N ALA A 196 -27.68 0.14 53.27
CA ALA A 196 -28.61 0.64 52.27
C ALA A 196 -28.41 2.13 51.86
N PHE A 197 -28.88 2.47 50.63
CA PHE A 197 -29.27 3.81 50.07
C PHE A 197 -28.19 4.93 50.05
N SER A 198 -28.05 5.86 49.09
CA SER A 198 -28.94 6.41 48.04
C SER A 198 -28.14 7.26 47.01
N VAL A 199 -28.76 7.39 45.83
CA VAL A 199 -28.52 8.26 44.67
C VAL A 199 -28.25 9.75 45.01
N LEU A 200 -27.16 10.35 44.49
CA LEU A 200 -27.05 11.74 43.94
C LEU A 200 -25.57 12.09 43.65
N LYS A 201 -25.13 12.11 42.38
CA LYS A 201 -23.93 12.88 41.92
C LYS A 201 -23.72 12.88 40.39
N ALA A 202 -24.79 13.07 39.61
CA ALA A 202 -24.70 13.23 38.15
C ALA A 202 -25.30 14.55 37.61
N ALA A 203 -25.46 15.58 38.46
CA ALA A 203 -26.20 16.81 38.13
C ALA A 203 -25.41 18.11 38.35
N ARG A 204 -24.07 18.12 38.24
CA ARG A 204 -23.24 19.33 38.45
C ARG A 204 -22.30 19.75 37.32
N LEU A 205 -22.24 19.03 36.21
CA LEU A 205 -21.37 19.40 35.07
C LEU A 205 -22.10 19.90 33.81
N LEU A 206 -23.43 19.83 33.78
CA LEU A 206 -24.25 20.31 32.65
C LEU A 206 -24.78 21.76 32.81
N LEU A 207 -24.48 22.43 33.92
CA LEU A 207 -25.02 23.75 34.27
C LEU A 207 -24.03 24.92 34.16
N ILE A 208 -22.78 24.67 33.75
CA ILE A 208 -21.75 25.72 33.59
C ILE A 208 -21.54 26.13 32.12
N SER A 209 -21.88 25.27 31.15
CA SER A 209 -21.73 25.59 29.72
C SER A 209 -22.83 26.48 29.14
N CYS A 210 -23.96 26.68 29.85
CA CYS A 210 -25.09 27.48 29.36
C CYS A 210 -25.09 28.95 29.82
N LEU A 211 -24.12 29.38 30.62
CA LEU A 211 -24.10 30.73 31.23
C LEU A 211 -23.12 31.73 30.58
N VAL A 212 -22.27 31.30 29.64
CA VAL A 212 -21.32 32.20 28.94
C VAL A 212 -21.89 32.74 27.62
N VAL A 213 -22.91 32.10 27.04
CA VAL A 213 -23.55 32.55 25.78
C VAL A 213 -24.54 33.71 26.00
N LEU A 214 -24.94 34.00 27.25
CA LEU A 214 -25.99 34.97 27.54
C LEU A 214 -25.53 36.43 27.77
N PHE A 215 -24.23 36.74 27.71
CA PHE A 215 -23.71 38.07 28.07
C PHE A 215 -23.21 38.94 26.90
N ALA A 216 -23.33 38.50 25.63
CA ALA A 216 -22.84 39.26 24.48
C ALA A 216 -23.93 39.90 23.59
N VAL A 217 -25.21 39.84 23.96
CA VAL A 217 -26.34 40.28 23.09
C VAL A 217 -27.03 41.58 23.55
N ILE A 218 -26.62 42.22 24.63
CA ILE A 218 -27.28 43.45 25.10
C ILE A 218 -26.28 44.61 25.06
N LEU A 219 -26.27 45.35 23.94
CA LEU A 219 -26.07 46.82 23.83
C LEU A 219 -25.91 47.20 22.33
N ALA A 220 -26.98 47.72 21.73
CA ALA A 220 -26.98 48.46 20.44
C ALA A 220 -27.13 49.98 20.76
N PRO A 221 -26.81 50.99 19.88
CA PRO A 221 -27.43 51.11 18.54
C PRO A 221 -26.70 51.87 17.38
N SER A 222 -27.08 51.46 16.15
CA SER A 222 -27.41 52.23 14.91
C SER A 222 -26.34 52.92 14.03
N ARG A 223 -26.20 52.44 12.76
CA ARG A 223 -26.71 53.08 11.50
C ARG A 223 -26.19 52.41 10.19
N PHE A 224 -27.12 51.99 9.31
CA PHE A 224 -27.04 51.66 7.86
C PHE A 224 -25.97 50.62 7.39
N SER A 225 -26.16 49.68 6.45
CA SER A 225 -27.20 49.32 5.46
C SER A 225 -26.89 47.92 4.86
N VAL A 226 -27.93 47.10 4.68
CA VAL A 226 -28.16 46.03 3.67
C VAL A 226 -26.98 45.14 3.23
N PHE A 227 -26.91 43.89 3.76
CA PHE A 227 -26.76 42.63 3.01
C PHE A 227 -27.16 41.46 3.94
N ARG A 228 -28.02 40.54 3.47
CA ARG A 228 -28.67 39.50 4.29
C ARG A 228 -27.81 38.25 4.46
N LEU A 229 -27.58 37.89 5.73
CA LEU A 229 -27.13 36.60 6.24
C LEU A 229 -28.11 35.48 5.87
N GLY A 230 -27.60 34.47 5.16
CA GLY A 230 -28.29 33.23 4.86
C GLY A 230 -27.30 32.06 4.86
N SER A 231 -26.65 31.80 6.00
CA SER A 231 -25.79 30.62 6.17
C SER A 231 -25.51 30.29 7.65
N LEU A 232 -26.56 30.02 8.44
CA LEU A 232 -26.40 29.31 9.72
C LEU A 232 -27.63 28.48 10.11
N ALA A 233 -28.51 28.20 9.14
CA ALA A 233 -29.67 27.32 9.27
C ALA A 233 -29.64 26.15 8.27
N GLN A 234 -28.43 25.73 7.87
CA GLN A 234 -28.21 24.63 6.92
C GLN A 234 -27.30 23.51 7.48
N GLN A 235 -27.05 23.50 8.80
CA GLN A 235 -26.28 22.44 9.48
C GLN A 235 -27.08 21.64 10.52
N LEU A 236 -28.40 21.84 10.65
CA LEU A 236 -29.26 21.04 11.55
C LEU A 236 -30.53 20.45 10.90
N ARG A 237 -30.72 20.57 9.59
CA ARG A 237 -31.77 19.83 8.87
C ARG A 237 -31.31 19.48 7.45
N LYS A 238 -30.76 18.28 7.33
CA LYS A 238 -30.96 17.29 6.27
C LYS A 238 -29.98 16.16 6.59
N THR A 239 -30.36 15.30 7.53
CA THR A 239 -30.16 13.87 7.23
C THR A 239 -30.72 13.71 5.82
N PRO A 240 -29.93 13.28 4.82
CA PRO A 240 -30.59 12.65 3.70
C PRO A 240 -31.40 11.55 4.38
N LEU A 241 -32.72 11.55 4.18
CA LEU A 241 -33.40 10.28 4.09
C LEU A 241 -32.56 9.52 3.06
N LEU A 242 -31.60 8.74 3.55
CA LEU A 242 -31.09 7.57 2.87
C LEU A 242 -32.37 6.95 2.37
N SER A 243 -32.57 7.03 1.05
CA SER A 243 -33.59 6.24 0.40
C SER A 243 -33.31 4.83 0.90
N GLN A 244 -34.12 4.37 1.84
CA GLN A 244 -34.22 2.98 2.25
C GLN A 244 -34.73 2.26 1.01
N ILE A 245 -33.85 2.06 0.03
CA ILE A 245 -33.90 0.84 -0.74
C ILE A 245 -33.31 -0.17 0.24
N PRO A 246 -34.13 -1.10 0.76
CA PRO A 246 -33.64 -2.08 1.70
C PRO A 246 -32.41 -2.77 1.10
N LEU A 247 -31.32 -2.89 1.86
CA LEU A 247 -30.23 -3.84 1.56
C LEU A 247 -30.78 -5.26 1.28
N ALA A 248 -31.98 -5.55 1.80
CA ALA A 248 -32.72 -6.79 1.66
C ALA A 248 -33.11 -7.22 0.23
N GLN A 249 -32.85 -6.42 -0.81
CA GLN A 249 -33.04 -6.87 -2.21
C GLN A 249 -31.78 -7.43 -2.89
N ARG A 250 -30.63 -7.50 -2.19
CA ARG A 250 -29.35 -7.91 -2.81
C ARG A 250 -29.18 -9.42 -3.00
N PHE A 251 -29.80 -10.25 -2.15
CA PHE A 251 -29.79 -11.70 -2.31
C PHE A 251 -31.12 -12.24 -1.77
N VAL A 252 -31.95 -12.84 -2.63
CA VAL A 252 -33.04 -13.70 -2.13
C VAL A 252 -32.39 -15.02 -1.74
N SER A 253 -31.81 -15.08 -0.55
CA SER A 253 -31.57 -16.35 0.12
C SER A 253 -32.59 -16.46 1.24
N THR A 254 -33.55 -17.36 1.04
CA THR A 254 -34.33 -18.03 2.09
C THR A 254 -33.45 -18.29 3.31
N MET A 255 -33.98 -18.08 4.53
CA MET A 255 -33.29 -18.35 5.81
C MET A 255 -32.20 -19.41 5.64
N ALA A 256 -30.94 -18.98 5.72
CA ALA A 256 -29.81 -19.85 5.49
C ALA A 256 -30.00 -21.10 6.36
N SER A 257 -29.92 -22.29 5.75
CA SER A 257 -30.13 -23.54 6.48
C SER A 257 -29.28 -23.56 7.75
N GLU A 258 -29.71 -24.28 8.80
CA GLU A 258 -29.00 -24.32 10.09
C GLU A 258 -27.49 -24.62 9.94
N LYS A 259 -27.14 -25.39 8.91
CA LYS A 259 -25.76 -25.67 8.48
C LYS A 259 -24.95 -24.38 8.21
N PHE A 260 -25.46 -23.47 7.40
CA PHE A 260 -24.76 -22.21 7.04
C PHE A 260 -24.81 -21.18 8.16
N ALA A 261 -25.77 -21.31 9.08
CA ALA A 261 -25.87 -20.43 10.22
C ALA A 261 -24.67 -20.58 11.15
N ASN A 262 -23.98 -21.71 11.22
CA ASN A 262 -22.91 -21.93 12.19
C ASN A 262 -21.63 -22.44 11.54
N PRO A 263 -20.82 -21.56 10.92
CA PRO A 263 -19.47 -21.92 10.47
C PRO A 263 -18.64 -22.53 11.62
N PRO A 264 -17.82 -23.55 11.34
CA PRO A 264 -16.99 -24.22 12.36
C PRO A 264 -15.86 -23.33 12.88
N GLN A 265 -15.53 -22.25 12.16
CA GLN A 265 -14.54 -21.24 12.54
C GLN A 265 -15.21 -19.87 12.51
N ARG A 266 -15.03 -19.07 13.56
CA ARG A 266 -15.53 -17.68 13.59
C ARG A 266 -14.81 -16.83 12.53
N PRO A 267 -15.49 -15.83 11.95
CA PRO A 267 -14.82 -14.88 11.07
C PRO A 267 -13.78 -14.07 11.86
N PRO A 268 -12.72 -13.61 11.18
CA PRO A 268 -11.75 -12.72 11.81
C PRO A 268 -12.37 -11.39 12.25
N VAL A 269 -11.75 -10.75 13.25
CA VAL A 269 -12.18 -9.46 13.80
C VAL A 269 -11.17 -8.35 13.50
N PHE A 270 -11.64 -7.11 13.48
CA PHE A 270 -10.90 -5.90 13.07
C PHE A 270 -11.11 -4.71 14.03
N ASN A 271 -11.63 -4.94 15.23
CA ASN A 271 -11.91 -3.92 16.24
C ASN A 271 -10.69 -3.54 17.11
N TYR A 272 -9.47 -3.69 16.58
CA TYR A 272 -8.24 -3.42 17.30
C TYR A 272 -8.07 -1.93 17.62
N THR A 273 -7.62 -1.60 18.83
CA THR A 273 -7.05 -0.28 19.12
C THR A 273 -5.61 -0.17 18.62
N PRO A 274 -5.06 1.05 18.41
CA PRO A 274 -3.65 1.23 18.07
C PRO A 274 -2.68 0.52 19.01
N GLU A 275 -2.97 0.50 20.31
CA GLU A 275 -2.16 -0.15 21.35
C GLU A 275 -2.22 -1.67 21.22
N GLU A 276 -3.41 -2.23 20.94
CA GLU A 276 -3.58 -3.67 20.73
C GLU A 276 -2.84 -4.15 19.48
N LEU A 277 -2.80 -3.34 18.41
CA LEU A 277 -2.00 -3.66 17.21
C LEU A 277 -0.52 -3.77 17.55
N SER A 278 0.04 -2.80 18.29
CA SER A 278 1.46 -2.85 18.68
C SER A 278 1.74 -4.05 19.59
N ALA A 279 0.92 -4.26 20.62
CA ALA A 279 1.10 -5.35 21.57
C ALA A 279 1.00 -6.73 20.90
N GLY A 280 0.08 -6.90 19.94
CA GLY A 280 -0.07 -8.13 19.17
C GLY A 280 1.18 -8.46 18.36
N ILE A 281 1.73 -7.47 17.64
CA ILE A 281 2.97 -7.66 16.88
C ILE A 281 4.18 -7.91 17.76
N ASP A 282 4.33 -7.18 18.88
CA ASP A 282 5.44 -7.39 19.81
C ASP A 282 5.44 -8.81 20.38
N LYS A 283 4.25 -9.35 20.69
CA LYS A 283 4.09 -10.75 21.12
C LYS A 283 4.45 -11.75 20.02
N ILE A 284 4.04 -11.51 18.77
CA ILE A 284 4.39 -12.37 17.63
C ILE A 284 5.90 -12.40 17.44
N ILE A 285 6.56 -11.24 17.52
CA ILE A 285 8.01 -11.09 17.42
C ILE A 285 8.72 -11.90 18.52
N GLU A 286 8.32 -11.72 19.78
CA GLU A 286 8.90 -12.45 20.91
C GLU A 286 8.74 -13.97 20.75
N THR A 287 7.55 -14.42 20.33
CA THR A 287 7.25 -15.83 20.11
C THR A 287 8.14 -16.43 19.03
N LYS A 288 8.26 -15.76 17.87
CA LYS A 288 9.08 -16.25 16.75
C LYS A 288 10.56 -16.29 17.09
N ARG A 289 11.10 -15.27 17.77
CA ARG A 289 12.49 -15.27 18.25
C ARG A 289 12.73 -16.40 19.24
N GLY A 290 11.83 -16.58 20.22
CA GLY A 290 11.94 -17.63 21.22
C GLY A 290 11.96 -19.03 20.60
N VAL A 291 11.13 -19.30 19.59
CA VAL A 291 11.14 -20.61 18.90
C VAL A 291 12.41 -20.80 18.09
N ALA A 292 12.87 -19.76 17.38
CA ALA A 292 14.15 -19.82 16.67
C ALA A 292 15.32 -20.16 17.61
N ASP A 293 15.41 -19.49 18.76
CA ASP A 293 16.46 -19.75 19.75
C ASP A 293 16.34 -21.16 20.36
N ASN A 294 15.13 -21.64 20.61
CA ASN A 294 14.91 -23.01 21.09
C ASN A 294 15.34 -24.06 20.06
N VAL A 295 15.08 -23.85 18.77
CA VAL A 295 15.57 -24.74 17.70
C VAL A 295 17.09 -24.81 17.73
N ILE A 296 17.77 -23.67 17.86
CA ILE A 296 19.24 -23.62 17.94
C ILE A 296 19.78 -24.30 19.19
N ALA A 297 19.13 -24.11 20.34
CA ALA A 297 19.54 -24.72 21.60
C ALA A 297 19.34 -26.25 21.62
N SER A 298 18.39 -26.77 20.85
CA SER A 298 18.00 -28.19 20.85
C SER A 298 18.53 -29.02 19.67
N THR A 299 19.16 -28.38 18.69
CA THR A 299 19.65 -29.04 17.47
C THR A 299 21.07 -28.59 17.11
N THR A 300 21.81 -29.47 16.43
CA THR A 300 23.08 -29.17 15.75
C THR A 300 22.93 -29.48 14.26
N PRO A 301 23.82 -29.02 13.36
CA PRO A 301 23.77 -29.40 11.94
C PRO A 301 23.70 -30.92 11.72
N GLU A 302 24.38 -31.72 12.55
CA GLU A 302 24.41 -33.20 12.45
C GLU A 302 23.13 -33.87 12.93
N THR A 303 22.36 -33.20 13.79
CA THR A 303 21.12 -33.73 14.39
C THR A 303 19.86 -33.06 13.83
N ALA A 304 20.04 -32.05 12.96
CA ALA A 304 18.97 -31.31 12.35
C ALA A 304 18.17 -32.19 11.39
N THR A 305 16.85 -32.13 11.53
CA THR A 305 15.87 -32.76 10.66
C THR A 305 14.79 -31.75 10.34
N PHE A 306 14.00 -31.99 9.29
CA PHE A 306 12.86 -31.11 8.99
C PHE A 306 11.92 -30.98 10.21
N GLN A 307 11.65 -32.09 10.91
CA GLN A 307 10.71 -32.16 12.03
C GLN A 307 11.18 -31.41 13.29
N ASN A 308 12.47 -31.39 13.60
CA ASN A 308 12.99 -30.72 14.79
C ASN A 308 13.54 -29.31 14.54
N THR A 309 13.69 -28.91 13.27
CA THR A 309 14.29 -27.61 12.89
C THR A 309 13.32 -26.74 12.11
N VAL A 310 12.85 -27.20 10.94
CA VAL A 310 12.02 -26.38 10.04
C VAL A 310 10.56 -26.37 10.50
N GLN A 311 10.02 -27.53 10.87
CA GLN A 311 8.63 -27.69 11.26
C GLN A 311 8.21 -26.84 12.48
N PRO A 312 9.02 -26.68 13.56
CA PRO A 312 8.68 -25.78 14.66
C PRO A 312 8.56 -24.31 14.24
N LEU A 313 9.43 -23.85 13.33
CA LEU A 313 9.36 -22.50 12.75
C LEU A 313 8.07 -22.34 11.94
N LEU A 314 7.78 -23.29 11.04
CA LEU A 314 6.56 -23.29 10.23
C LEU A 314 5.28 -23.30 11.07
N ARG A 315 5.22 -24.10 12.13
CA ARG A 315 4.06 -24.14 13.03
C ARG A 315 3.85 -22.81 13.74
N THR A 316 4.94 -22.16 14.13
CA THR A 316 4.87 -20.85 14.77
C THR A 316 4.40 -19.79 13.79
N ASP A 317 4.83 -19.87 12.53
CA ASP A 317 4.30 -19.05 11.45
C ASP A 317 2.80 -19.32 11.24
N ASP A 318 2.40 -20.58 11.09
CA ASP A 318 1.00 -21.00 10.93
C ASP A 318 0.10 -20.43 12.05
N GLU A 319 0.53 -20.49 13.31
CA GLU A 319 -0.25 -20.02 14.46
C GLU A 319 -0.33 -18.50 14.58
N THR A 320 0.66 -17.76 14.05
CA THR A 320 0.76 -16.29 14.22
C THR A 320 0.38 -15.50 12.96
N VAL A 321 0.45 -16.11 11.77
CA VAL A 321 0.30 -15.44 10.47
C VAL A 321 -1.07 -14.79 10.30
N GLY A 322 -2.14 -15.43 10.77
CA GLY A 322 -3.48 -14.86 10.63
C GLY A 322 -3.66 -13.56 11.41
N GLU A 323 -3.11 -13.47 12.62
CA GLU A 323 -3.13 -12.22 13.40
C GLU A 323 -2.21 -11.16 12.79
N ASN A 324 -1.01 -11.56 12.36
CA ASN A 324 -0.08 -10.68 11.65
C ASN A 324 -0.72 -10.04 10.41
N PHE A 325 -1.36 -10.84 9.55
CA PHE A 325 -2.00 -10.36 8.33
C PHE A 325 -3.09 -9.34 8.62
N ARG A 326 -3.94 -9.59 9.62
CA ARG A 326 -4.98 -8.62 10.02
C ARG A 326 -4.40 -7.31 10.52
N ILE A 327 -3.42 -7.39 11.43
CA ILE A 327 -2.79 -6.20 12.00
C ILE A 327 -2.17 -5.36 10.88
N CYS A 328 -1.39 -5.97 9.99
CA CYS A 328 -0.70 -5.27 8.91
C CYS A 328 -1.63 -4.84 7.77
N PHE A 329 -2.77 -5.50 7.58
CA PHE A 329 -3.75 -5.17 6.54
C PHE A 329 -4.46 -3.84 6.81
N LEU A 330 -4.70 -3.49 8.07
CA LEU A 330 -5.51 -2.31 8.44
C LEU A 330 -4.97 -0.98 7.91
N GLN A 331 -3.65 -0.85 7.68
CA GLN A 331 -3.04 0.33 7.04
C GLN A 331 -3.66 0.65 5.67
N ASN A 332 -4.18 -0.37 4.97
CA ASN A 332 -4.71 -0.24 3.62
C ASN A 332 -6.18 0.20 3.58
N VAL A 333 -6.94 0.02 4.67
CA VAL A 333 -8.41 0.08 4.59
C VAL A 333 -9.08 0.79 5.77
N HIS A 334 -8.47 0.86 6.93
CA HIS A 334 -9.16 1.35 8.12
C HIS A 334 -9.44 2.86 8.01
N PRO A 335 -10.64 3.35 8.35
CA PRO A 335 -10.97 4.78 8.23
C PRO A 335 -10.22 5.67 9.22
N ASP A 336 -9.89 5.17 10.41
CA ASP A 336 -9.11 5.90 11.42
C ASP A 336 -7.62 5.93 11.07
N ALA A 337 -7.05 7.14 11.06
CA ALA A 337 -5.64 7.39 10.80
C ALA A 337 -4.71 6.79 11.86
N ALA A 338 -5.09 6.83 13.15
CA ALA A 338 -4.24 6.31 14.22
C ALA A 338 -4.06 4.79 14.10
N VAL A 339 -5.12 4.08 13.73
CA VAL A 339 -5.08 2.63 13.47
C VAL A 339 -4.21 2.33 12.25
N ARG A 340 -4.34 3.10 11.16
CA ARG A 340 -3.49 2.90 9.97
C ARG A 340 -2.01 3.14 10.27
N GLU A 341 -1.70 4.17 11.05
CA GLU A 341 -0.32 4.49 11.44
C GLU A 341 0.28 3.38 12.33
N ALA A 342 -0.47 2.89 13.31
CA ALA A 342 -0.04 1.77 14.14
C ALA A 342 0.15 0.48 13.33
N SER A 343 -0.75 0.19 12.39
CA SER A 343 -0.66 -0.92 11.44
C SER A 343 0.59 -0.82 10.55
N LEU A 344 0.89 0.37 10.02
CA LEU A 344 2.09 0.62 9.22
C LEU A 344 3.38 0.42 10.05
N LYS A 345 3.41 0.89 11.30
CA LYS A 345 4.53 0.65 12.23
C LYS A 345 4.70 -0.84 12.55
N ALA A 346 3.60 -1.55 12.76
CA ALA A 346 3.56 -2.99 12.96
C ALA A 346 4.16 -3.76 11.77
N ASP A 347 3.74 -3.43 10.56
CA ASP A 347 4.27 -3.99 9.31
C ASP A 347 5.78 -3.73 9.17
N GLY A 348 6.25 -2.53 9.56
CA GLY A 348 7.68 -2.21 9.67
C GLY A 348 8.45 -3.16 10.59
N LYS A 349 7.97 -3.36 11.83
CA LYS A 349 8.60 -4.29 12.79
C LYS A 349 8.63 -5.74 12.27
N MET A 350 7.58 -6.18 11.58
CA MET A 350 7.52 -7.52 11.01
C MET A 350 8.49 -7.71 9.84
N ARG A 351 8.69 -6.70 9.01
CA ARG A 351 9.75 -6.72 7.97
C ARG A 351 11.14 -6.80 8.59
N GLU A 352 11.41 -6.02 9.65
CA GLU A 352 12.67 -6.07 10.39
C GLU A 352 12.94 -7.46 10.98
N LEU A 353 11.93 -8.07 11.63
CA LEU A 353 12.02 -9.44 12.13
C LEU A 353 12.29 -10.45 11.00
N GLY A 354 11.61 -10.31 9.86
CA GLY A 354 11.80 -11.18 8.71
C GLY A 354 13.25 -11.17 8.23
N ILE A 355 13.86 -9.98 8.13
CA ILE A 355 15.28 -9.84 7.79
C ILE A 355 16.17 -10.42 8.89
N GLU A 356 15.90 -10.13 10.16
CA GLU A 356 16.66 -10.66 11.30
C GLU A 356 16.73 -12.19 11.27
N LEU A 357 15.57 -12.86 11.21
CA LEU A 357 15.48 -14.32 11.20
C LEU A 357 16.07 -14.93 9.93
N ARG A 358 15.88 -14.28 8.77
CA ARG A 358 16.47 -14.73 7.50
C ARG A 358 17.99 -14.62 7.50
N MET A 359 18.58 -13.73 8.30
CA MET A 359 20.03 -13.56 8.41
C MET A 359 20.67 -14.39 9.53
N ARG A 360 19.92 -15.29 10.18
CA ARG A 360 20.44 -16.23 11.21
C ARG A 360 21.24 -17.35 10.55
N ASP A 361 22.57 -17.19 10.51
CA ASP A 361 23.50 -18.19 9.98
C ASP A 361 23.40 -19.55 10.70
N ASP A 362 23.19 -19.54 12.01
CA ASP A 362 23.02 -20.75 12.79
C ASP A 362 21.77 -21.55 12.40
N ILE A 363 20.65 -20.88 12.06
CA ILE A 363 19.47 -21.55 11.51
C ILE A 363 19.79 -22.05 10.10
N PHE A 364 20.42 -21.22 9.27
CA PHE A 364 20.79 -21.61 7.91
C PHE A 364 21.69 -22.84 7.87
N GLN A 365 22.69 -22.96 8.73
CA GLN A 365 23.56 -24.14 8.81
C GLN A 365 22.75 -25.44 9.03
N ARG A 366 21.67 -25.38 9.81
CA ARG A 366 20.78 -26.53 10.05
C ARG A 366 19.89 -26.79 8.83
N VAL A 367 19.31 -25.75 8.24
CA VAL A 367 18.52 -25.87 7.00
C VAL A 367 19.38 -26.43 5.86
N GLN A 368 20.62 -25.97 5.72
CA GLN A 368 21.58 -26.46 4.75
C GLN A 368 21.92 -27.93 5.00
N ALA A 369 22.19 -28.34 6.24
CA ALA A 369 22.47 -29.73 6.55
C ALA A 369 21.28 -30.66 6.20
N ILE A 370 20.05 -30.19 6.42
CA ILE A 370 18.83 -30.92 6.02
C ILE A 370 18.72 -30.96 4.49
N TYR A 371 18.97 -29.85 3.81
CA TYR A 371 18.92 -29.74 2.35
C TYR A 371 19.95 -30.67 1.67
N ASP A 372 21.20 -30.67 2.14
CA ASP A 372 22.28 -31.50 1.61
C ASP A 372 21.98 -33.01 1.78
N ASN A 373 21.19 -33.36 2.81
CA ASN A 373 20.75 -34.73 3.08
C ASN A 373 19.30 -35.02 2.64
N LYS A 374 18.66 -34.12 1.88
CA LYS A 374 17.23 -34.17 1.53
C LYS A 374 16.80 -35.51 0.93
N ALA A 375 17.63 -36.10 0.07
CA ALA A 375 17.34 -37.39 -0.58
C ALA A 375 17.12 -38.54 0.42
N SER A 376 17.69 -38.44 1.62
CA SER A 376 17.55 -39.42 2.70
C SER A 376 16.44 -39.11 3.71
N ALA A 377 15.85 -37.90 3.65
CA ALA A 377 14.93 -37.38 4.66
C ALA A 377 13.47 -37.84 4.50
N ASN A 378 13.13 -38.57 3.42
CA ASN A 378 11.80 -39.10 3.13
C ASN A 378 10.65 -38.09 3.36
N LEU A 379 10.84 -36.86 2.88
CA LEU A 379 9.87 -35.78 3.00
C LEU A 379 8.71 -35.99 2.02
N ASP A 380 7.49 -35.64 2.45
CA ASP A 380 6.37 -35.48 1.53
C ASP A 380 6.62 -34.29 0.58
N THR A 381 5.83 -34.21 -0.50
CA THR A 381 6.02 -33.21 -1.55
C THR A 381 6.00 -31.77 -1.04
N GLU A 382 5.09 -31.44 -0.11
CA GLU A 382 4.97 -30.08 0.40
C GLU A 382 6.17 -29.75 1.30
N SER A 383 6.53 -30.64 2.22
CA SER A 383 7.72 -30.45 3.07
C SER A 383 9.02 -30.33 2.24
N ALA A 384 9.16 -31.14 1.18
CA ALA A 384 10.29 -31.07 0.27
C ALA A 384 10.35 -29.74 -0.50
N THR A 385 9.20 -29.24 -0.95
CA THR A 385 9.07 -27.95 -1.65
C THR A 385 9.36 -26.79 -0.71
N ILE A 386 8.87 -26.82 0.54
CA ILE A 386 9.16 -25.81 1.54
C ILE A 386 10.66 -25.78 1.84
N LEU A 387 11.31 -26.93 2.00
CA LEU A 387 12.75 -27.00 2.23
C LEU A 387 13.54 -26.38 1.06
N ASP A 388 13.13 -26.62 -0.19
CA ASP A 388 13.77 -26.00 -1.36
C ASP A 388 13.60 -24.48 -1.36
N LYS A 389 12.37 -24.00 -1.09
CA LYS A 389 12.05 -22.57 -1.00
C LYS A 389 12.87 -21.91 0.12
N GLU A 390 12.85 -22.47 1.32
CA GLU A 390 13.59 -21.95 2.47
C GLU A 390 15.10 -21.89 2.23
N TYR A 391 15.68 -22.99 1.73
CA TYR A 391 17.10 -23.01 1.37
C TYR A 391 17.41 -21.93 0.34
N THR A 392 16.63 -21.84 -0.73
CA THR A 392 16.81 -20.83 -1.78
C THR A 392 16.76 -19.43 -1.21
N GLN A 393 15.80 -19.11 -0.34
CA GLN A 393 15.71 -17.78 0.30
C GLN A 393 16.95 -17.43 1.12
N TYR A 394 17.54 -18.39 1.85
CA TYR A 394 18.81 -18.16 2.54
C TYR A 394 19.99 -17.94 1.59
N VAL A 395 20.04 -18.66 0.47
CA VAL A 395 21.04 -18.46 -0.57
C VAL A 395 20.92 -17.05 -1.18
N LEU A 396 19.70 -16.64 -1.53
CA LEU A 396 19.42 -15.29 -2.05
C LEU A 396 19.75 -14.20 -1.02
N SER A 397 19.71 -14.52 0.26
CA SER A 397 20.10 -13.64 1.37
C SER A 397 21.61 -13.65 1.66
N GLY A 398 22.42 -14.25 0.78
CA GLY A 398 23.88 -14.21 0.83
C GLY A 398 24.51 -15.08 1.92
N LEU A 399 23.76 -15.98 2.58
CA LEU A 399 24.32 -16.78 3.66
C LEU A 399 25.31 -17.87 3.22
N ARG A 400 25.47 -18.08 1.90
CA ARG A 400 26.57 -18.88 1.35
C ARG A 400 27.93 -18.19 1.42
N LEU A 401 27.97 -16.85 1.56
CA LEU A 401 29.23 -16.13 1.78
C LEU A 401 29.90 -16.62 3.06
N PRO A 402 31.23 -16.75 3.14
CA PRO A 402 31.90 -17.12 4.38
C PRO A 402 31.56 -16.15 5.53
N HIS A 403 31.49 -16.65 6.76
CA HIS A 403 31.31 -15.79 7.93
C HIS A 403 32.51 -14.82 8.05
N GLY A 404 32.23 -13.52 8.19
CA GLY A 404 33.25 -12.50 8.29
C GLY A 404 32.84 -11.14 7.71
N PRO A 405 33.80 -10.21 7.53
CA PRO A 405 33.53 -8.84 7.11
C PRO A 405 32.77 -8.70 5.79
N GLU A 406 32.97 -9.62 4.84
CA GLU A 406 32.27 -9.62 3.55
C GLU A 406 30.78 -9.88 3.72
N ARG A 407 30.40 -10.89 4.52
CA ARG A 407 29.00 -11.18 4.83
C ARG A 407 28.34 -10.06 5.65
N ASP A 408 29.07 -9.46 6.59
CA ASP A 408 28.59 -8.30 7.35
C ASP A 408 28.35 -7.09 6.44
N HIS A 409 29.19 -6.90 5.43
CA HIS A 409 29.01 -5.87 4.43
C HIS A 409 27.79 -6.15 3.54
N PHE A 410 27.65 -7.37 3.00
CA PHE A 410 26.47 -7.82 2.26
C PHE A 410 25.18 -7.57 3.07
N LYS A 411 25.18 -7.91 4.36
CA LYS A 411 24.04 -7.68 5.26
C LYS A 411 23.68 -6.20 5.37
N LYS A 412 24.67 -5.32 5.53
CA LYS A 412 24.44 -3.86 5.57
C LYS A 412 23.86 -3.36 4.25
N GLN A 413 24.33 -3.87 3.12
CA GLN A 413 23.82 -3.52 1.79
C GLN A 413 22.36 -3.96 1.61
N GLN A 414 22.00 -5.16 2.05
CA GLN A 414 20.61 -5.63 1.99
C GLN A 414 19.67 -4.81 2.89
N LEU A 415 20.13 -4.40 4.08
CA LEU A 415 19.36 -3.51 4.96
C LEU A 415 19.13 -2.15 4.30
N GLU A 416 20.18 -1.58 3.69
CA GLU A 416 20.07 -0.32 2.97
C GLU A 416 19.16 -0.43 1.74
N LEU A 417 19.28 -1.52 0.98
CA LEU A 417 18.39 -1.81 -0.16
C LEU A 417 16.93 -1.86 0.29
N SER A 418 16.63 -2.56 1.39
CA SER A 418 15.27 -2.63 1.95
C SER A 418 14.77 -1.26 2.39
N ARG A 419 15.63 -0.43 3.00
CA ARG A 419 15.28 0.93 3.43
C ARG A 419 14.95 1.82 2.23
N LEU A 420 15.77 1.80 1.19
CA LEU A 420 15.59 2.59 -0.03
C LEU A 420 14.34 2.16 -0.82
N CYS A 421 14.08 0.86 -0.93
CA CYS A 421 12.86 0.35 -1.58
C CYS A 421 11.61 0.84 -0.85
N LEU A 422 11.60 0.78 0.49
CA LEU A 422 10.50 1.29 1.30
C LEU A 422 10.33 2.81 1.15
N GLU A 423 11.42 3.56 1.13
CA GLU A 423 11.40 5.02 0.88
C GLU A 423 10.77 5.34 -0.49
N ALA A 424 11.20 4.65 -1.55
CA ALA A 424 10.66 4.83 -2.88
C ALA A 424 9.15 4.52 -2.96
N GLN A 425 8.71 3.42 -2.32
CA GLN A 425 7.28 3.06 -2.23
C GLN A 425 6.48 4.09 -1.43
N ASN A 426 7.02 4.61 -0.33
CA ASN A 426 6.37 5.65 0.47
C ASN A 426 6.21 6.95 -0.32
N ASN A 427 7.22 7.34 -1.10
CA ASN A 427 7.14 8.51 -1.98
C ASN A 427 6.03 8.35 -3.04
N LEU A 428 5.81 7.13 -3.56
CA LEU A 428 4.71 6.83 -4.48
C LEU A 428 3.35 6.89 -3.79
N ASN A 429 3.23 6.29 -2.61
CA ASN A 429 1.96 6.17 -1.88
C ASN A 429 1.47 7.52 -1.32
N ASN A 430 2.40 8.38 -0.92
CA ASN A 430 2.12 9.70 -0.32
C ASN A 430 2.09 10.83 -1.36
N GLU A 431 2.18 10.51 -2.64
CA GLU A 431 2.07 11.45 -3.74
C GLU A 431 0.66 12.07 -3.78
N THR A 432 0.59 13.41 -3.73
CA THR A 432 -0.66 14.20 -3.68
C THR A 432 -0.66 15.41 -4.62
N GLY A 433 0.30 15.46 -5.53
CA GLY A 433 0.44 16.46 -6.57
C GLY A 433 -0.66 16.40 -7.63
N GLY A 434 -0.52 17.28 -8.61
CA GLY A 434 -1.47 17.42 -9.70
C GLY A 434 -1.13 18.63 -10.57
N VAL A 435 -1.92 18.83 -11.61
CA VAL A 435 -1.80 19.99 -12.51
C VAL A 435 -3.03 20.88 -12.35
N TRP A 436 -2.80 22.18 -12.26
CA TRP A 436 -3.86 23.18 -12.16
C TRP A 436 -4.34 23.59 -13.55
N PHE A 437 -5.62 23.32 -13.81
CA PHE A 437 -6.27 23.60 -15.09
C PHE A 437 -7.48 24.50 -14.89
N THR A 438 -7.75 25.41 -15.82
CA THR A 438 -9.08 26.06 -15.83
C THR A 438 -10.14 25.04 -16.26
N PRO A 439 -11.43 25.21 -15.90
CA PRO A 439 -12.50 24.31 -16.32
C PRO A 439 -12.55 24.06 -17.84
N GLU A 440 -12.19 25.05 -18.66
CA GLU A 440 -12.15 24.94 -20.13
C GLU A 440 -11.10 23.94 -20.63
N HIS A 441 -9.97 23.79 -19.91
CA HIS A 441 -8.96 22.80 -20.27
C HIS A 441 -9.49 21.36 -20.10
N LEU A 442 -10.46 21.15 -19.21
CA LEU A 442 -11.05 19.85 -18.91
C LEU A 442 -12.27 19.54 -19.79
N GLU A 443 -12.51 20.32 -20.85
CA GLU A 443 -13.63 20.11 -21.76
C GLU A 443 -13.56 18.73 -22.43
N GLY A 444 -14.71 18.04 -22.47
CA GLY A 444 -14.87 16.72 -23.10
C GLY A 444 -14.93 15.57 -22.10
N ILE A 445 -14.45 15.79 -20.87
CA ILE A 445 -14.52 14.78 -19.81
C ILE A 445 -15.99 14.62 -19.35
N PRO A 446 -16.56 13.39 -19.39
CA PRO A 446 -17.91 13.16 -18.91
C PRO A 446 -18.04 13.51 -17.42
N LYS A 447 -19.11 14.23 -17.06
CA LYS A 447 -19.41 14.57 -15.66
C LYS A 447 -19.51 13.35 -14.74
N THR A 448 -19.87 12.19 -15.31
CA THR A 448 -19.94 10.91 -14.59
C THR A 448 -18.57 10.34 -14.24
N ASP A 449 -17.51 10.75 -14.95
CA ASP A 449 -16.14 10.32 -14.70
C ASP A 449 -15.39 11.34 -13.81
N ILE A 450 -15.49 12.65 -14.14
CA ILE A 450 -14.98 13.74 -13.30
C ILE A 450 -16.06 14.84 -13.22
N ASP A 451 -16.54 15.14 -12.01
CA ASP A 451 -17.28 16.37 -11.76
C ASP A 451 -16.30 17.49 -11.44
N VAL A 452 -16.06 18.37 -12.41
CA VAL A 452 -15.15 19.52 -12.28
C VAL A 452 -15.53 20.41 -11.08
N GLY A 453 -16.80 20.45 -10.69
CA GLY A 453 -17.25 21.22 -9.52
C GLY A 453 -16.78 20.68 -8.18
N ASP A 454 -16.45 19.38 -8.12
CA ASP A 454 -16.02 18.67 -6.91
C ASP A 454 -14.49 18.63 -6.76
N LEU A 455 -13.75 19.05 -7.80
CA LEU A 455 -12.29 19.13 -7.75
C LEU A 455 -11.81 20.26 -6.82
N GLU A 456 -10.62 20.09 -6.25
CA GLU A 456 -9.95 21.09 -5.42
C GLU A 456 -9.79 22.41 -6.20
N LYS A 457 -10.23 23.52 -5.60
CA LYS A 457 -10.19 24.85 -6.22
C LYS A 457 -8.91 25.57 -5.86
N GLY A 458 -8.27 26.16 -6.87
CA GLY A 458 -7.01 26.86 -6.70
C GLY A 458 -7.19 28.20 -6.02
N THR A 459 -6.16 28.60 -5.26
CA THR A 459 -6.03 29.90 -4.62
C THR A 459 -4.73 30.56 -5.11
N GLY A 460 -4.58 31.87 -4.89
CA GLY A 460 -3.39 32.63 -5.33
C GLY A 460 -3.19 32.54 -6.85
N ASP A 461 -2.01 32.10 -7.29
CA ASP A 461 -1.65 31.97 -8.71
C ASP A 461 -2.51 30.94 -9.49
N ASN A 462 -3.30 30.13 -8.77
CA ASN A 462 -4.22 29.16 -9.33
C ASN A 462 -5.69 29.58 -9.17
N GLU A 463 -5.99 30.83 -8.80
CA GLU A 463 -7.36 31.33 -8.74
C GLU A 463 -8.08 31.12 -10.08
N GLY A 464 -9.29 30.57 -10.02
CA GLY A 464 -10.07 30.19 -11.21
C GLY A 464 -9.72 28.84 -11.83
N LYS A 465 -8.73 28.11 -11.29
CA LYS A 465 -8.36 26.75 -11.72
C LYS A 465 -8.86 25.69 -10.74
N VAL A 466 -8.89 24.46 -11.22
CA VAL A 466 -9.13 23.24 -10.44
C VAL A 466 -7.93 22.29 -10.57
N LYS A 467 -7.67 21.50 -9.54
CA LYS A 467 -6.57 20.54 -9.52
C LYS A 467 -6.99 19.22 -10.16
N ALA A 468 -6.28 18.81 -11.21
CA ALA A 468 -6.29 17.43 -11.68
C ALA A 468 -5.16 16.66 -10.98
N ASP A 469 -5.49 15.89 -9.95
CA ASP A 469 -4.52 15.04 -9.25
C ASP A 469 -3.98 13.90 -10.14
N PHE A 470 -2.92 13.21 -9.69
CA PHE A 470 -2.33 12.07 -10.42
C PHE A 470 -2.92 10.71 -10.05
N LYS A 471 -4.12 10.67 -9.45
CA LYS A 471 -4.81 9.42 -9.12
C LYS A 471 -5.45 8.84 -10.39
N TYR A 472 -5.61 7.51 -10.46
CA TYR A 472 -6.21 6.84 -11.62
C TYR A 472 -7.62 7.32 -11.97
N THR A 473 -8.39 7.71 -10.96
CA THR A 473 -9.73 8.29 -11.09
C THR A 473 -9.72 9.61 -11.85
N THR A 474 -8.58 10.30 -11.90
CA THR A 474 -8.40 11.56 -12.63
C THR A 474 -7.61 11.33 -13.93
N SER A 475 -6.50 10.60 -13.86
CA SER A 475 -5.58 10.43 -15.00
C SER A 475 -6.22 9.71 -16.18
N THR A 476 -6.94 8.60 -15.90
CA THR A 476 -7.56 7.77 -16.91
C THR A 476 -8.62 8.53 -17.72
N PRO A 477 -9.62 9.19 -17.10
CA PRO A 477 -10.59 9.97 -17.86
C PRO A 477 -9.97 11.20 -18.55
N LEU A 478 -9.03 11.91 -17.92
CA LEU A 478 -8.40 13.07 -18.53
C LEU A 478 -7.69 12.70 -19.84
N LEU A 479 -6.84 11.66 -19.84
CA LEU A 479 -6.11 11.23 -21.03
C LEU A 479 -7.01 10.60 -22.12
N LYS A 480 -8.20 10.13 -21.75
CA LYS A 480 -9.19 9.55 -22.70
C LYS A 480 -10.14 10.58 -23.31
N TYR A 481 -10.48 11.65 -22.59
CA TYR A 481 -11.62 12.50 -22.94
C TYR A 481 -11.29 13.99 -23.10
N ALA A 482 -10.24 14.52 -22.47
CA ALA A 482 -9.89 15.93 -22.61
C ALA A 482 -9.60 16.26 -24.08
N LYS A 483 -10.38 17.16 -24.69
CA LYS A 483 -10.29 17.49 -26.13
C LYS A 483 -9.01 18.22 -26.50
N ASN A 484 -8.46 18.99 -25.57
CA ASN A 484 -7.26 19.79 -25.78
C ASN A 484 -6.01 18.90 -25.66
N GLU A 485 -5.24 18.79 -26.76
CA GLU A 485 -3.99 18.03 -26.80
C GLU A 485 -2.98 18.56 -25.78
N THR A 486 -2.85 19.89 -25.65
CA THR A 486 -1.94 20.53 -24.70
C THR A 486 -2.26 20.13 -23.26
N THR A 487 -3.55 20.05 -22.90
CA THR A 487 -3.97 19.56 -21.57
C THR A 487 -3.52 18.12 -21.34
N ARG A 488 -3.74 17.22 -22.31
CA ARG A 488 -3.30 15.82 -22.20
C ARG A 488 -1.78 15.70 -22.11
N ARG A 489 -1.05 16.47 -22.93
CA ARG A 489 0.41 16.50 -22.96
C ARG A 489 0.99 17.00 -21.63
N ASP A 490 0.53 18.15 -21.17
CA ASP A 490 1.06 18.79 -19.96
C ASP A 490 0.78 17.91 -18.73
N TYR A 491 -0.41 17.29 -18.68
CA TYR A 491 -0.73 16.30 -17.65
C TYR A 491 0.16 15.05 -17.74
N TYR A 492 0.34 14.47 -18.93
CA TYR A 492 1.19 13.28 -19.14
C TYR A 492 2.64 13.54 -18.72
N ILE A 493 3.18 14.71 -19.05
CA ILE A 493 4.54 15.11 -18.67
C ILE A 493 4.66 15.25 -17.15
N ALA A 494 3.69 15.93 -16.52
CA ALA A 494 3.68 16.12 -15.08
C ALA A 494 3.49 14.80 -14.31
N GLU A 495 2.57 13.94 -14.75
CA GLU A 495 2.34 12.62 -14.14
C GLU A 495 3.59 11.72 -14.25
N THR A 496 4.29 11.77 -15.39
CA THR A 496 5.54 11.02 -15.60
C THR A 496 6.67 11.49 -14.68
N ASN A 497 6.57 12.71 -14.15
CA ASN A 497 7.58 13.35 -13.30
C ASN A 497 7.10 13.58 -11.84
N LYS A 498 6.00 12.93 -11.44
CA LYS A 498 5.33 13.19 -10.14
C LYS A 498 6.14 12.82 -8.88
N VAL A 499 7.19 12.00 -9.04
CA VAL A 499 8.06 11.53 -7.95
C VAL A 499 9.53 11.53 -8.35
N ASN A 500 10.02 12.63 -8.93
CA ASN A 500 11.40 12.71 -9.43
C ASN A 500 12.48 12.47 -8.36
N GLN A 501 12.17 12.68 -7.07
CA GLN A 501 13.05 12.32 -5.97
C GLN A 501 13.36 10.81 -5.91
N ASN A 502 12.53 9.96 -6.51
CA ASN A 502 12.78 8.53 -6.60
C ASN A 502 13.83 8.16 -7.66
N ALA A 503 14.15 9.03 -8.63
CA ALA A 503 15.13 8.72 -9.66
C ALA A 503 16.55 8.43 -9.09
N PRO A 504 17.13 9.29 -8.22
CA PRO A 504 18.42 8.96 -7.58
C PRO A 504 18.32 7.77 -6.61
N ILE A 505 17.20 7.60 -5.91
CA ILE A 505 16.97 6.43 -5.03
C ILE A 505 17.00 5.14 -5.84
N PHE A 506 16.31 5.12 -6.98
CA PHE A 506 16.27 3.98 -7.89
C PHE A 506 17.65 3.63 -8.44
N GLN A 507 18.46 4.64 -8.77
CA GLN A 507 19.84 4.45 -9.21
C GLN A 507 20.68 3.73 -8.14
N THR A 508 20.60 4.16 -6.88
CA THR A 508 21.29 3.47 -5.77
C THR A 508 20.76 2.05 -5.55
N ILE A 509 19.46 1.83 -5.69
CA ILE A 509 18.83 0.49 -5.58
C ILE A 509 19.43 -0.48 -6.61
N ILE A 510 19.49 -0.11 -7.90
CA ILE A 510 19.99 -1.02 -8.94
C ILE A 510 21.50 -1.26 -8.82
N GLU A 511 22.26 -0.27 -8.33
CA GLU A 511 23.69 -0.44 -8.03
C GLU A 511 23.90 -1.47 -6.90
N LEU A 512 23.18 -1.31 -5.78
CA LEU A 512 23.26 -2.25 -4.66
C LEU A 512 22.82 -3.66 -5.06
N ARG A 513 21.74 -3.78 -5.85
CA ARG A 513 21.26 -5.08 -6.37
C ARG A 513 22.30 -5.80 -7.22
N ASP A 514 22.94 -5.11 -8.16
CA ASP A 514 24.00 -5.71 -8.96
C ASP A 514 25.21 -6.09 -8.10
N GLU A 515 25.59 -5.24 -7.13
CA GLU A 515 26.70 -5.52 -6.24
C GLU A 515 26.45 -6.78 -5.39
N THR A 516 25.29 -6.85 -4.72
CA THR A 516 24.94 -7.99 -3.85
C THR A 516 24.76 -9.27 -4.67
N ALA A 517 24.17 -9.21 -5.87
CA ALA A 517 24.06 -10.38 -6.73
C ALA A 517 25.43 -10.96 -7.13
N ARG A 518 26.39 -10.08 -7.49
CA ARG A 518 27.77 -10.50 -7.81
C ARG A 518 28.51 -11.05 -6.60
N GLN A 519 28.35 -10.43 -5.42
CA GLN A 519 28.89 -10.97 -4.17
C GLN A 519 28.32 -12.36 -3.88
N ALA A 520 27.02 -12.58 -4.12
CA ALA A 520 26.37 -13.88 -3.96
C ALA A 520 26.76 -14.93 -5.04
N GLY A 521 27.63 -14.57 -6.00
CA GLY A 521 28.14 -15.48 -7.03
C GLY A 521 27.30 -15.57 -8.30
N PHE A 522 26.34 -14.65 -8.49
CA PHE A 522 25.54 -14.56 -9.70
C PHE A 522 26.14 -13.55 -10.68
N LYS A 523 25.80 -13.69 -11.97
CA LYS A 523 26.27 -12.77 -13.01
C LYS A 523 25.76 -11.36 -12.79
N ASP A 524 24.49 -11.23 -12.40
CA ASP A 524 23.77 -9.98 -12.19
C ASP A 524 22.49 -10.26 -11.37
N HIS A 525 21.74 -9.20 -11.05
CA HIS A 525 20.53 -9.29 -10.23
C HIS A 525 19.39 -10.06 -10.91
N ALA A 526 19.30 -9.99 -12.25
CA ALA A 526 18.30 -10.75 -12.99
C ALA A 526 18.56 -12.26 -12.90
N ASP A 527 19.80 -12.71 -13.04
CA ASP A 527 20.18 -14.11 -12.85
C ASP A 527 19.90 -14.60 -11.42
N LEU A 528 20.26 -13.80 -10.40
CA LEU A 528 19.95 -14.09 -9.00
C LEU A 528 18.45 -14.33 -8.82
N THR A 529 17.64 -13.37 -9.24
CA THR A 529 16.20 -13.35 -8.98
C THR A 529 15.44 -14.40 -9.80
N ILE A 530 15.80 -14.60 -11.06
CA ILE A 530 15.09 -15.53 -11.97
C ILE A 530 15.45 -17.00 -11.67
N SER A 531 16.62 -17.27 -11.10
CA SER A 531 17.02 -18.65 -10.70
C SER A 531 16.01 -19.30 -9.74
N ALA A 532 15.35 -18.49 -8.91
CA ALA A 532 14.34 -18.94 -7.95
C ALA A 532 12.91 -19.01 -8.51
N LYS A 533 12.66 -18.47 -9.71
CA LYS A 533 11.33 -18.41 -10.34
C LYS A 533 11.04 -19.66 -11.18
N MET A 534 9.85 -19.76 -11.79
CA MET A 534 9.49 -20.87 -12.67
C MET A 534 10.34 -20.88 -13.95
N ALA A 535 10.72 -19.71 -14.48
CA ALA A 535 11.51 -19.59 -15.70
C ALA A 535 12.98 -20.06 -15.58
N LYS A 536 13.56 -20.01 -14.36
CA LYS A 536 14.95 -20.44 -13.99
C LYS A 536 16.13 -19.74 -14.67
N ASP A 537 15.96 -19.18 -15.85
CA ASP A 537 17.05 -18.69 -16.71
C ASP A 537 16.70 -17.32 -17.31
N SER A 538 17.49 -16.30 -17.00
CA SER A 538 17.23 -14.92 -17.44
C SER A 538 17.39 -14.75 -18.96
N GLU A 539 18.25 -15.53 -19.61
CA GLU A 539 18.47 -15.44 -21.06
C GLU A 539 17.28 -16.04 -21.81
N LYS A 540 16.65 -17.10 -21.27
CA LYS A 540 15.37 -17.61 -21.81
C LYS A 540 14.25 -16.57 -21.69
N VAL A 541 14.20 -15.83 -20.57
CA VAL A 541 13.22 -14.76 -20.38
C VAL A 541 13.44 -13.60 -21.36
N LYS A 542 14.70 -13.18 -21.57
CA LYS A 542 15.05 -12.15 -22.57
C LYS A 542 14.65 -12.60 -23.98
N ALA A 543 14.97 -13.84 -24.34
CA ALA A 543 14.59 -14.43 -25.62
C ALA A 543 13.06 -14.49 -25.80
N PHE A 544 12.33 -14.86 -24.76
CA PHE A 544 10.87 -14.88 -24.74
C PHE A 544 10.26 -13.51 -25.03
N LEU A 545 10.67 -12.45 -24.32
CA LEU A 545 10.17 -11.10 -24.56
C LEU A 545 10.54 -10.59 -25.97
N ALA A 546 11.73 -10.94 -26.46
CA ALA A 546 12.18 -10.58 -27.81
C ALA A 546 11.36 -11.29 -28.91
N ASP A 547 11.00 -12.57 -28.73
CA ASP A 547 10.14 -13.31 -29.66
C ASP A 547 8.75 -12.69 -29.73
N ILE A 548 8.11 -12.40 -28.57
CA ILE A 548 6.80 -11.73 -28.57
C ILE A 548 6.90 -10.37 -29.27
N ARG A 549 7.90 -9.53 -28.91
CA ARG A 549 8.12 -8.22 -29.54
C ARG A 549 8.17 -8.32 -31.06
N THR A 550 8.86 -9.34 -31.57
CA THR A 550 9.05 -9.57 -33.00
C THR A 550 7.71 -9.91 -33.66
N ARG A 551 6.92 -10.81 -33.06
CA ARG A 551 5.64 -11.26 -33.62
C ARG A 551 4.56 -10.19 -33.57
N VAL A 552 4.47 -9.41 -32.49
CA VAL A 552 3.45 -8.34 -32.36
C VAL A 552 3.84 -7.03 -33.04
N GLY A 553 5.12 -6.85 -33.39
CA GLY A 553 5.68 -5.56 -33.83
C GLY A 553 4.98 -4.97 -35.06
N ASP A 554 4.67 -5.78 -36.07
CA ASP A 554 3.96 -5.30 -37.26
C ASP A 554 2.48 -5.01 -36.99
N GLY A 555 1.85 -5.71 -36.04
CA GLY A 555 0.53 -5.37 -35.54
C GLY A 555 0.52 -3.99 -34.89
N GLY A 556 1.48 -3.71 -34.01
CA GLY A 556 1.61 -2.41 -33.35
C GLY A 556 1.81 -1.26 -34.33
N LYS A 557 2.64 -1.43 -35.37
CA LYS A 557 2.81 -0.43 -36.43
C LYS A 557 1.50 -0.12 -37.16
N LYS A 558 0.69 -1.14 -37.45
CA LYS A 558 -0.62 -0.98 -38.12
C LYS A 558 -1.60 -0.22 -37.24
N GLU A 559 -1.70 -0.61 -35.96
CA GLU A 559 -2.58 0.05 -34.99
C GLU A 559 -2.20 1.53 -34.79
N ILE A 560 -0.89 1.84 -34.67
CA ILE A 560 -0.40 3.23 -34.60
C ILE A 560 -0.77 4.02 -35.85
N ALA A 561 -0.65 3.44 -37.04
CA ALA A 561 -1.01 4.12 -38.27
C ALA A 561 -2.51 4.43 -38.33
N VAL A 562 -3.37 3.56 -37.82
CA VAL A 562 -4.82 3.80 -37.70
C VAL A 562 -5.09 4.98 -36.77
N LEU A 563 -4.48 5.02 -35.57
CA LEU A 563 -4.66 6.14 -34.65
C LEU A 563 -4.13 7.46 -35.22
N ARG A 564 -2.99 7.43 -35.94
CA ARG A 564 -2.41 8.59 -36.61
C ARG A 564 -3.36 9.16 -37.69
N GLU A 565 -3.98 8.29 -38.49
CA GLU A 565 -4.95 8.72 -39.49
C GLU A 565 -6.23 9.30 -38.85
N LEU A 566 -6.69 8.74 -37.73
CA LEU A 566 -7.78 9.33 -36.96
C LEU A 566 -7.43 10.72 -36.41
N LYS A 567 -6.21 10.92 -35.92
CA LYS A 567 -5.74 12.24 -35.48
C LYS A 567 -5.73 13.25 -36.63
N LYS A 568 -5.23 12.85 -37.80
CA LYS A 568 -5.25 13.69 -39.00
C LYS A 568 -6.66 14.13 -39.37
N GLN A 569 -7.63 13.21 -39.31
CA GLN A 569 -9.04 13.51 -39.60
C GLN A 569 -9.65 14.47 -38.56
N ASP A 570 -9.44 14.21 -37.25
CA ASP A 570 -9.90 15.11 -36.17
C ASP A 570 -9.34 16.53 -36.35
N TYR A 571 -8.07 16.65 -36.72
CA TYR A 571 -7.42 17.95 -36.93
C TYR A 571 -7.99 18.66 -38.15
N ALA A 572 -8.20 17.95 -39.26
CA ALA A 572 -8.83 18.52 -40.44
C ALA A 572 -10.27 19.01 -40.15
N GLU A 573 -11.07 18.24 -39.40
CA GLU A 573 -12.43 18.59 -38.99
C GLU A 573 -12.46 19.84 -38.09
N ARG A 574 -11.41 20.05 -37.29
CA ARG A 574 -11.26 21.19 -36.35
C ARG A 574 -10.51 22.38 -36.94
N GLY A 575 -10.01 22.27 -38.18
CA GLY A 575 -9.18 23.30 -38.82
C GLY A 575 -7.82 23.51 -38.13
N LEU A 576 -7.24 22.44 -37.57
CA LEU A 576 -5.94 22.44 -36.90
C LEU A 576 -4.84 21.88 -37.80
N ASP A 577 -3.61 22.36 -37.64
CA ASP A 577 -2.44 21.85 -38.35
C ASP A 577 -1.97 20.53 -37.75
N PHE A 578 -1.96 19.48 -38.57
CA PHE A 578 -1.50 18.15 -38.17
C PHE A 578 -0.01 17.97 -38.49
N ASP A 579 0.79 17.65 -37.47
CA ASP A 579 2.24 17.50 -37.55
C ASP A 579 2.72 16.14 -38.09
N GLY A 580 1.78 15.22 -38.39
CA GLY A 580 2.10 13.91 -38.93
C GLY A 580 2.27 12.81 -37.89
N GLU A 581 2.17 13.11 -36.59
CA GLU A 581 2.54 12.17 -35.52
C GLU A 581 1.44 11.90 -34.50
N ILE A 582 1.56 10.75 -33.83
CA ILE A 582 0.75 10.35 -32.69
C ILE A 582 1.66 10.22 -31.46
N TYR A 583 1.27 10.88 -30.38
CA TYR A 583 2.07 10.92 -29.16
C TYR A 583 1.49 10.02 -28.05
N ALA A 584 2.29 9.75 -27.02
CA ALA A 584 1.86 8.94 -25.88
C ALA A 584 0.59 9.48 -25.20
N TRP A 585 0.41 10.81 -25.12
CA TRP A 585 -0.78 11.46 -24.58
C TRP A 585 -2.00 11.44 -25.52
N ASP A 586 -1.84 10.98 -26.75
CA ASP A 586 -2.91 10.87 -27.75
C ASP A 586 -3.52 9.46 -27.79
N VAL A 587 -2.75 8.43 -27.41
CA VAL A 587 -3.16 7.03 -27.57
C VAL A 587 -4.50 6.76 -26.90
N GLY A 588 -4.69 7.16 -25.64
CA GLY A 588 -5.96 6.96 -24.92
C GLY A 588 -7.14 7.66 -25.59
N TYR A 589 -6.95 8.90 -26.04
CA TYR A 589 -7.97 9.72 -26.67
C TYR A 589 -8.43 9.14 -28.02
N TYR A 590 -7.49 8.80 -28.91
CA TYR A 590 -7.84 8.25 -30.22
C TYR A 590 -8.26 6.78 -30.16
N SER A 591 -7.78 5.99 -29.19
CA SER A 591 -8.29 4.64 -28.95
C SER A 591 -9.79 4.66 -28.63
N ARG A 592 -10.22 5.61 -27.79
CA ARG A 592 -11.65 5.82 -27.49
C ARG A 592 -12.43 6.24 -28.73
N ILE A 593 -11.91 7.17 -29.53
CA ILE A 593 -12.57 7.62 -30.77
C ILE A 593 -12.69 6.48 -31.78
N LEU A 594 -11.62 5.69 -31.96
CA LEU A 594 -11.59 4.50 -32.80
C LEU A 594 -12.70 3.54 -32.37
N LYS A 595 -12.77 3.24 -31.06
CA LYS A 595 -13.79 2.37 -30.48
C LYS A 595 -15.20 2.87 -30.76
N ALA A 596 -15.45 4.17 -30.60
CA ALA A 596 -16.74 4.79 -30.87
C ALA A 596 -17.10 4.82 -32.37
N LYS A 597 -16.15 5.15 -33.26
CA LYS A 597 -16.38 5.27 -34.71
C LYS A 597 -16.53 3.91 -35.39
N GLU A 598 -15.60 2.98 -35.18
CA GLU A 598 -15.57 1.70 -35.89
C GLU A 598 -16.59 0.68 -35.35
N TYR A 599 -16.81 0.68 -34.04
CA TYR A 599 -17.64 -0.35 -33.40
C TYR A 599 -19.01 0.18 -32.96
N SER A 600 -19.27 1.49 -33.11
CA SER A 600 -20.51 2.14 -32.66
C SER A 600 -20.87 1.73 -31.23
N LEU A 601 -19.86 1.67 -30.35
CA LEU A 601 -19.95 1.14 -28.99
C LEU A 601 -19.70 2.26 -27.98
N ASP A 602 -20.73 2.67 -27.25
CA ASP A 602 -20.60 3.54 -26.09
C ASP A 602 -20.37 2.69 -24.83
N GLU A 603 -19.20 2.85 -24.19
CA GLU A 603 -18.89 2.12 -22.95
C GLU A 603 -19.87 2.42 -21.82
N ASN A 604 -20.47 3.62 -21.82
CA ASN A 604 -21.49 3.99 -20.84
C ASN A 604 -22.82 3.28 -21.09
N GLU A 605 -23.21 3.09 -22.36
CA GLU A 605 -24.39 2.29 -22.74
C GLU A 605 -24.19 0.82 -22.33
N VAL A 606 -23.02 0.26 -22.61
CA VAL A 606 -22.67 -1.10 -22.19
C VAL A 606 -22.74 -1.23 -20.66
N ALA A 607 -22.21 -0.26 -19.91
CA ALA A 607 -22.21 -0.27 -18.45
C ALA A 607 -23.63 -0.29 -17.84
N GLU A 608 -24.66 0.20 -18.55
CA GLU A 608 -26.05 0.13 -18.08
C GLU A 608 -26.54 -1.30 -17.86
N TYR A 609 -25.91 -2.27 -18.52
CA TYR A 609 -26.19 -3.69 -18.39
C TYR A 609 -25.37 -4.40 -17.32
N PHE A 610 -24.43 -3.73 -16.64
CA PHE A 610 -23.59 -4.34 -15.60
C PHE A 610 -23.73 -3.64 -14.24
N PRO A 611 -24.91 -3.65 -13.59
CA PRO A 611 -25.03 -3.23 -12.20
C PRO A 611 -24.11 -4.08 -11.32
N MET A 612 -23.18 -3.44 -10.61
CA MET A 612 -22.05 -4.08 -9.94
C MET A 612 -22.44 -5.32 -9.14
N TRP A 613 -23.44 -5.22 -8.27
CA TRP A 613 -23.87 -6.36 -7.44
C TRP A 613 -24.53 -7.48 -8.23
N LYS A 614 -25.32 -7.19 -9.27
CA LYS A 614 -25.91 -8.23 -10.13
C LYS A 614 -24.81 -8.96 -10.92
N THR A 615 -23.87 -8.20 -11.47
CA THR A 615 -22.71 -8.75 -12.18
C THR A 615 -21.88 -9.63 -11.25
N PHE A 616 -21.57 -9.15 -10.05
CA PHE A 616 -20.81 -9.89 -9.04
C PHE A 616 -21.51 -11.19 -8.61
N THR A 617 -22.81 -11.16 -8.33
CA THR A 617 -23.58 -12.39 -8.03
C THR A 617 -23.55 -13.38 -9.20
N GLY A 618 -23.63 -12.89 -10.44
CA GLY A 618 -23.46 -13.74 -11.62
C GLY A 618 -22.07 -14.38 -11.70
N MET A 619 -21.02 -13.64 -11.35
CA MET A 619 -19.64 -14.14 -11.27
C MET A 619 -19.49 -15.23 -10.20
N LEU A 620 -20.11 -15.05 -9.03
CA LEU A 620 -20.14 -16.10 -8.00
C LEU A 620 -20.83 -17.37 -8.51
N GLY A 621 -21.96 -17.24 -9.22
CA GLY A 621 -22.66 -18.39 -9.81
C GLY A 621 -21.81 -19.18 -10.82
N ILE A 622 -20.84 -18.54 -11.47
CA ILE A 622 -19.85 -19.24 -12.30
C ILE A 622 -18.97 -20.14 -11.44
N PHE A 623 -18.46 -19.65 -10.32
CA PHE A 623 -17.64 -20.44 -9.40
C PHE A 623 -18.46 -21.51 -8.66
N GLU A 624 -19.73 -21.26 -8.33
CA GLU A 624 -20.62 -22.28 -7.78
C GLU A 624 -20.71 -23.48 -8.74
N LYS A 625 -20.91 -23.22 -10.04
CA LYS A 625 -21.01 -24.27 -11.06
C LYS A 625 -19.67 -24.93 -11.37
N LEU A 626 -18.61 -24.15 -11.60
CA LEU A 626 -17.32 -24.66 -12.06
C LEU A 626 -16.56 -25.35 -10.93
N LEU A 627 -16.56 -24.76 -9.74
CA LEU A 627 -15.68 -25.17 -8.64
C LEU A 627 -16.44 -25.90 -7.54
N GLY A 628 -17.77 -25.98 -7.59
CA GLY A 628 -18.57 -26.66 -6.57
C GLY A 628 -18.60 -25.90 -5.26
N LEU A 629 -18.86 -24.59 -5.33
CA LEU A 629 -18.91 -23.70 -4.18
C LEU A 629 -20.35 -23.23 -3.91
N HIS A 630 -20.56 -22.66 -2.73
CA HIS A 630 -21.77 -21.99 -2.33
C HIS A 630 -21.43 -20.77 -1.46
N PHE A 631 -21.96 -19.60 -1.81
CA PHE A 631 -21.66 -18.33 -1.15
C PHE A 631 -22.87 -17.85 -0.35
N VAL A 632 -22.67 -17.58 0.93
CA VAL A 632 -23.74 -17.14 1.84
C VAL A 632 -23.35 -15.82 2.49
N GLU A 633 -24.01 -14.73 2.13
CA GLU A 633 -23.82 -13.42 2.76
C GLU A 633 -24.21 -13.47 4.24
N LEU A 634 -23.37 -12.86 5.08
CA LEU A 634 -23.63 -12.66 6.49
C LEU A 634 -24.34 -11.32 6.67
N ASP A 635 -25.62 -11.38 7.04
CA ASP A 635 -26.36 -10.18 7.45
C ASP A 635 -25.88 -9.63 8.80
N GLU A 636 -26.44 -8.51 9.23
CA GLU A 636 -26.05 -7.85 10.48
C GLU A 636 -26.28 -8.73 11.72
N ALA A 637 -27.36 -9.52 11.74
CA ALA A 637 -27.66 -10.43 12.84
C ALA A 637 -26.68 -11.61 12.89
N ALA A 638 -26.31 -12.16 11.72
CA ALA A 638 -25.30 -13.20 11.60
C ALA A 638 -23.93 -12.69 12.02
N LYS A 639 -23.53 -11.49 11.57
CA LYS A 639 -22.29 -10.84 12.01
C LYS A 639 -22.27 -10.63 13.52
N ALA A 640 -23.33 -10.04 14.10
CA ALA A 640 -23.43 -9.83 15.55
C ALA A 640 -23.31 -11.15 16.33
N ARG A 641 -24.01 -12.21 15.90
CA ARG A 641 -23.94 -13.53 16.53
C ARG A 641 -22.57 -14.20 16.45
N LEU A 642 -21.86 -14.00 15.34
CA LEU A 642 -20.53 -14.58 15.11
C LEU A 642 -19.40 -13.74 15.75
N SER A 643 -19.68 -12.48 16.10
CA SER A 643 -18.76 -11.61 16.80
C SER A 643 -18.51 -12.10 18.24
N PRO A 644 -17.26 -12.03 18.74
CA PRO A 644 -16.96 -12.31 20.14
C PRO A 644 -17.68 -11.40 21.15
N THR A 645 -18.02 -10.15 20.77
CA THR A 645 -18.66 -9.18 21.68
C THR A 645 -20.17 -9.03 21.44
N GLY A 646 -20.72 -9.70 20.43
CA GLY A 646 -22.10 -9.50 19.98
C GLY A 646 -22.29 -8.30 19.06
N ASN A 647 -21.21 -7.61 18.68
CA ASN A 647 -21.25 -6.42 17.82
C ASN A 647 -20.84 -6.77 16.39
N ALA A 648 -21.76 -6.58 15.43
CA ALA A 648 -21.50 -6.83 14.01
C ALA A 648 -20.30 -6.05 13.45
N LYS A 649 -20.01 -4.88 14.04
CA LYS A 649 -18.88 -4.03 13.63
C LYS A 649 -17.52 -4.64 13.94
N ASP A 650 -17.44 -5.65 14.81
CA ASP A 650 -16.16 -6.28 15.11
C ASP A 650 -15.59 -7.06 13.92
N ILE A 651 -16.45 -7.54 13.02
CA ILE A 651 -16.06 -8.39 11.88
C ILE A 651 -15.67 -7.56 10.66
N VAL A 652 -15.89 -6.24 10.66
CA VAL A 652 -15.63 -5.39 9.50
C VAL A 652 -14.84 -4.14 9.88
N TRP A 653 -13.89 -3.73 9.05
CA TRP A 653 -13.14 -2.47 9.22
C TRP A 653 -13.91 -1.24 8.73
N HIS A 654 -15.03 -1.43 8.02
CA HIS A 654 -15.87 -0.35 7.50
C HIS A 654 -17.32 -0.83 7.26
N ASP A 655 -18.30 0.06 7.44
CA ASP A 655 -19.73 -0.29 7.37
C ASP A 655 -20.18 -0.77 5.96
N GLU A 656 -19.43 -0.44 4.91
CA GLU A 656 -19.72 -0.88 3.52
C GLU A 656 -19.16 -2.27 3.18
N VAL A 657 -18.42 -2.92 4.09
CA VAL A 657 -17.82 -4.24 3.83
C VAL A 657 -18.88 -5.33 3.90
N VAL A 658 -19.03 -6.06 2.80
CA VAL A 658 -19.86 -7.27 2.73
C VAL A 658 -19.00 -8.48 3.07
N VAL A 659 -19.56 -9.42 3.83
CA VAL A 659 -18.87 -10.63 4.28
C VAL A 659 -19.69 -11.83 3.86
N MET A 660 -19.06 -12.81 3.23
CA MET A 660 -19.69 -14.05 2.81
C MET A 660 -18.96 -15.23 3.46
N SER A 661 -19.73 -16.18 4.00
CA SER A 661 -19.22 -17.52 4.30
C SER A 661 -19.28 -18.38 3.03
N VAL A 662 -18.21 -19.13 2.77
CA VAL A 662 -18.07 -19.95 1.57
C VAL A 662 -18.06 -21.41 1.98
N TRP A 663 -18.79 -22.23 1.22
CA TRP A 663 -18.99 -23.65 1.49
C TRP A 663 -18.79 -24.44 0.20
N ASN A 664 -18.46 -25.72 0.32
CA ASN A 664 -18.58 -26.65 -0.79
C ASN A 664 -20.06 -26.93 -1.07
N ASP A 665 -20.41 -27.22 -2.32
CA ASP A 665 -21.71 -27.79 -2.65
C ASP A 665 -21.87 -29.19 -2.00
N GLU A 666 -23.10 -29.70 -1.90
CA GLU A 666 -23.35 -31.03 -1.31
C GLU A 666 -22.63 -32.14 -2.07
N ALA A 667 -22.47 -32.00 -3.39
CA ALA A 667 -21.73 -32.97 -4.21
C ALA A 667 -20.22 -33.01 -3.89
N SER A 668 -19.67 -31.93 -3.35
CA SER A 668 -18.27 -31.77 -2.94
C SER A 668 -18.11 -31.83 -1.42
N GLY A 669 -19.07 -32.46 -0.73
CA GLY A 669 -19.01 -32.76 0.71
C GLY A 669 -19.63 -31.70 1.63
N GLY A 670 -20.05 -30.55 1.09
CA GLY A 670 -20.80 -29.57 1.88
C GLY A 670 -20.00 -28.86 2.99
N GLU A 671 -18.69 -29.06 3.03
CA GLU A 671 -17.79 -28.55 4.07
C GLU A 671 -17.60 -27.04 3.99
N PHE A 672 -17.25 -26.42 5.12
CA PHE A 672 -16.87 -25.01 5.15
C PHE A 672 -15.57 -24.80 4.37
N VAL A 673 -15.46 -23.69 3.62
CA VAL A 673 -14.29 -23.36 2.81
C VAL A 673 -13.54 -22.17 3.41
N GLY A 674 -14.25 -21.10 3.81
CA GLY A 674 -13.61 -19.89 4.35
C GLY A 674 -14.52 -18.67 4.28
N TYR A 675 -13.93 -17.48 4.38
CA TYR A 675 -14.64 -16.20 4.30
C TYR A 675 -14.14 -15.32 3.16
N LEU A 676 -15.07 -14.68 2.46
CA LEU A 676 -14.82 -13.66 1.44
C LEU A 676 -15.32 -12.29 1.93
N PHE A 677 -14.41 -11.33 2.03
CA PHE A 677 -14.69 -9.93 2.34
C PHE A 677 -14.68 -9.09 1.07
N LEU A 678 -15.64 -8.18 0.93
CA LEU A 678 -15.80 -7.34 -0.26
C LEU A 678 -15.82 -5.87 0.16
N ASP A 679 -14.79 -5.14 -0.25
CA ASP A 679 -14.64 -3.70 -0.06
C ASP A 679 -14.45 -3.05 -1.43
N LEU A 680 -15.56 -2.75 -2.12
CA LEU A 680 -15.56 -2.48 -3.57
C LEU A 680 -15.55 -1.00 -3.95
N HIS A 681 -15.73 -0.08 -3.01
CA HIS A 681 -15.90 1.35 -3.28
C HIS A 681 -14.71 2.19 -2.81
N PRO A 682 -14.39 3.29 -3.51
CA PRO A 682 -13.35 4.22 -3.08
C PRO A 682 -13.80 5.00 -1.84
N ARG A 683 -12.82 5.35 -1.00
CA ARG A 683 -12.94 6.29 0.11
C ARG A 683 -11.56 6.89 0.42
N ALA A 684 -11.56 8.01 1.14
CA ALA A 684 -10.32 8.64 1.57
C ALA A 684 -9.43 7.65 2.35
N ASN A 685 -8.12 7.67 2.05
CA ASN A 685 -7.09 6.88 2.71
C ASN A 685 -7.23 5.34 2.59
N LYS A 686 -8.09 4.85 1.69
CA LYS A 686 -8.11 3.44 1.28
C LYS A 686 -7.06 3.23 0.18
N TYR A 687 -6.48 2.02 0.14
CA TYR A 687 -5.67 1.52 -0.96
C TYR A 687 -6.31 1.82 -2.32
N GLY A 688 -5.58 2.53 -3.17
CA GLY A 688 -6.11 3.17 -4.39
C GLY A 688 -6.18 2.27 -5.63
N HIS A 689 -5.67 1.04 -5.55
CA HIS A 689 -5.74 0.06 -6.64
C HIS A 689 -6.79 -1.01 -6.35
N ASN A 690 -7.04 -1.88 -7.33
CA ASN A 690 -7.81 -3.10 -7.13
C ASN A 690 -6.83 -4.22 -6.79
N ALA A 691 -7.12 -4.99 -5.74
CA ALA A 691 -6.29 -6.10 -5.28
C ALA A 691 -7.10 -7.08 -4.44
N ASN A 692 -6.64 -8.33 -4.39
CA ASN A 692 -7.02 -9.30 -3.38
C ASN A 692 -5.97 -9.37 -2.25
N PHE A 693 -6.42 -9.40 -1.00
CA PHE A 693 -5.58 -9.56 0.19
C PHE A 693 -5.97 -10.82 0.96
N SER A 694 -5.00 -11.69 1.26
CA SER A 694 -5.21 -12.76 2.23
C SER A 694 -5.32 -12.16 3.64
N ILE A 695 -6.40 -12.46 4.35
CA ILE A 695 -6.69 -12.00 5.72
C ILE A 695 -6.26 -13.06 6.74
N GLY A 696 -6.26 -14.32 6.33
CA GLY A 696 -5.75 -15.44 7.11
C GLY A 696 -5.65 -16.68 6.23
N PRO A 697 -4.53 -17.43 6.27
CA PRO A 697 -4.33 -18.56 5.40
C PRO A 697 -4.98 -19.84 5.93
N GLY A 698 -5.24 -20.79 5.02
CA GLY A 698 -5.72 -22.12 5.35
C GLY A 698 -4.59 -23.15 5.47
N TYR A 699 -4.49 -23.83 6.62
CA TYR A 699 -3.46 -24.83 6.91
C TYR A 699 -3.98 -25.93 7.84
N VAL A 700 -3.17 -26.97 8.08
CA VAL A 700 -3.51 -28.07 9.00
C VAL A 700 -2.93 -27.75 10.39
N LYS A 701 -3.79 -27.62 11.39
CA LYS A 701 -3.39 -27.38 12.78
C LYS A 701 -2.73 -28.61 13.40
N ALA A 702 -2.03 -28.41 14.52
CA ALA A 702 -1.35 -29.48 15.24
C ALA A 702 -2.28 -30.63 15.72
N ASP A 703 -3.58 -30.33 15.93
CA ASP A 703 -4.60 -31.33 16.30
C ASP A 703 -5.18 -32.08 15.08
N GLY A 704 -4.67 -31.82 13.87
CA GLY A 704 -5.14 -32.40 12.62
C GLY A 704 -6.37 -31.72 12.03
N THR A 705 -6.96 -30.73 12.71
CA THR A 705 -8.10 -29.97 12.18
C THR A 705 -7.63 -28.85 11.25
N ARG A 706 -8.51 -28.35 10.38
CA ARG A 706 -8.19 -27.26 9.45
C ARG A 706 -8.35 -25.89 10.09
N ASN A 707 -7.39 -25.00 9.88
CA ASN A 707 -7.62 -23.56 9.92
C ASN A 707 -8.14 -23.13 8.55
N TYR A 708 -9.28 -22.44 8.49
CA TYR A 708 -9.92 -22.04 7.24
C TYR A 708 -9.48 -20.63 6.81
N PRO A 709 -9.26 -20.40 5.51
CA PRO A 709 -8.81 -19.12 5.01
C PRO A 709 -9.88 -18.02 5.11
N SER A 710 -9.40 -16.79 5.01
CA SER A 710 -10.20 -15.58 4.84
C SER A 710 -9.49 -14.67 3.86
N THR A 711 -10.23 -14.07 2.94
CA THR A 711 -9.66 -13.25 1.86
C THR A 711 -10.50 -12.00 1.61
N ALA A 712 -9.90 -10.92 1.13
CA ALA A 712 -10.54 -9.64 0.94
C ALA A 712 -10.29 -9.06 -0.46
N LEU A 713 -11.36 -8.86 -1.22
CA LEU A 713 -11.35 -8.05 -2.44
C LEU A 713 -11.44 -6.57 -2.07
N VAL A 714 -10.39 -5.82 -2.37
CA VAL A 714 -10.29 -4.38 -2.15
C VAL A 714 -10.25 -3.70 -3.52
N CYS A 715 -11.37 -3.08 -3.92
CA CYS A 715 -11.51 -2.41 -5.21
C CYS A 715 -12.01 -0.97 -5.08
N ASN A 716 -11.97 -0.22 -6.18
CA ASN A 716 -12.31 1.21 -6.22
C ASN A 716 -13.36 1.55 -7.29
N PHE A 717 -14.40 0.73 -7.43
CA PHE A 717 -15.49 0.96 -8.38
C PHE A 717 -16.43 2.07 -7.91
N SER A 718 -16.89 2.88 -8.87
CA SER A 718 -17.74 4.04 -8.64
C SER A 718 -18.93 3.75 -7.73
N ARG A 719 -19.23 4.68 -6.82
CA ARG A 719 -20.36 4.58 -5.90
C ARG A 719 -21.69 4.74 -6.66
N PRO A 720 -22.80 4.17 -6.13
CA PRO A 720 -24.14 4.54 -6.57
C PRO A 720 -24.38 6.05 -6.42
N SER A 721 -25.14 6.65 -7.34
CA SER A 721 -25.61 8.03 -7.26
C SER A 721 -27.14 8.08 -7.11
N GLN A 722 -27.72 9.26 -6.87
CA GLN A 722 -29.17 9.36 -6.61
C GLN A 722 -30.00 8.76 -7.75
N GLY A 723 -30.68 7.65 -7.46
CA GLY A 723 -31.52 6.93 -8.42
C GLY A 723 -30.77 6.10 -9.46
N ARG A 724 -29.44 5.94 -9.37
CA ARG A 724 -28.61 5.13 -10.28
C ARG A 724 -27.67 4.21 -9.49
N PRO A 725 -27.69 2.88 -9.70
CA PRO A 725 -26.78 1.98 -9.01
C PRO A 725 -25.33 2.17 -9.48
N ALA A 726 -24.38 1.58 -8.75
CA ALA A 726 -23.01 1.43 -9.24
C ALA A 726 -23.04 0.54 -10.50
N LEU A 727 -22.49 1.04 -11.59
CA LEU A 727 -22.40 0.36 -12.88
C LEU A 727 -20.94 0.11 -13.20
N LEU A 728 -20.62 -1.09 -13.64
CA LEU A 728 -19.27 -1.44 -14.08
C LEU A 728 -19.15 -1.20 -15.59
N LYS A 729 -18.12 -0.48 -16.00
CA LYS A 729 -17.63 -0.56 -17.38
C LYS A 729 -17.11 -1.99 -17.63
N HIS A 730 -17.09 -2.42 -18.89
CA HIS A 730 -16.70 -3.81 -19.21
C HIS A 730 -15.29 -4.15 -18.71
N ASN A 731 -14.32 -3.24 -18.83
CA ASN A 731 -12.98 -3.42 -18.29
C ASN A 731 -12.97 -3.54 -16.75
N GLU A 732 -13.85 -2.83 -16.05
CA GLU A 732 -14.00 -2.95 -14.60
C GLU A 732 -14.60 -4.31 -14.21
N ALA A 733 -15.50 -4.87 -15.02
CA ALA A 733 -15.98 -6.25 -14.84
C ALA A 733 -14.86 -7.28 -15.06
N VAL A 734 -13.99 -7.09 -16.06
CA VAL A 734 -12.79 -7.92 -16.26
C VAL A 734 -11.89 -7.84 -15.03
N THR A 735 -11.58 -6.64 -14.54
CA THR A 735 -10.75 -6.45 -13.34
C THR A 735 -11.39 -7.06 -12.10
N LEU A 736 -12.70 -6.90 -11.88
CA LEU A 736 -13.39 -7.52 -10.76
C LEU A 736 -13.26 -9.05 -10.80
N PHE A 737 -13.34 -9.66 -11.99
CA PHE A 737 -13.23 -11.10 -12.14
C PHE A 737 -11.78 -11.60 -11.98
N HIS A 738 -10.80 -10.80 -12.41
CA HIS A 738 -9.38 -11.03 -12.15
C HIS A 738 -9.09 -11.08 -10.65
N GLU A 739 -9.49 -10.05 -9.88
CA GLU A 739 -9.25 -10.01 -8.43
C GLU A 739 -9.99 -11.13 -7.71
N LEU A 740 -11.24 -11.41 -8.13
CA LEU A 740 -12.00 -12.51 -7.58
C LEU A 740 -11.32 -13.86 -7.86
N GLY A 741 -10.60 -14.00 -8.98
CA GLY A 741 -9.76 -15.16 -9.26
C GLY A 741 -8.70 -15.41 -8.19
N HIS A 742 -7.98 -14.36 -7.78
CA HIS A 742 -7.03 -14.44 -6.66
C HIS A 742 -7.70 -14.82 -5.34
N GLY A 743 -8.85 -14.21 -5.03
CA GLY A 743 -9.63 -14.53 -3.83
C GLY A 743 -10.13 -15.98 -3.83
N ILE A 744 -10.55 -16.50 -4.98
CA ILE A 744 -10.96 -17.90 -5.12
C ILE A 744 -9.77 -18.85 -4.98
N HIS A 745 -8.60 -18.51 -5.53
CA HIS A 745 -7.38 -19.30 -5.34
C HIS A 745 -7.01 -19.41 -3.85
N ASP A 746 -7.05 -18.30 -3.11
CA ASP A 746 -6.82 -18.28 -1.65
C ASP A 746 -7.86 -19.16 -0.91
N LEU A 747 -9.15 -18.97 -1.19
CA LEU A 747 -10.23 -19.70 -0.53
C LEU A 747 -10.15 -21.22 -0.71
N VAL A 748 -9.88 -21.69 -1.94
CA VAL A 748 -9.95 -23.13 -2.23
C VAL A 748 -8.63 -23.84 -1.97
N ALA A 749 -7.52 -23.14 -1.74
CA ALA A 749 -6.23 -23.75 -1.45
C ALA A 749 -6.27 -24.65 -0.20
N LYS A 750 -5.67 -25.85 -0.32
CA LYS A 750 -5.65 -26.92 0.68
C LYS A 750 -4.21 -27.40 0.89
N THR A 751 -3.46 -26.61 1.64
CA THR A 751 -2.07 -26.92 2.02
C THR A 751 -1.96 -27.35 3.48
N GLN A 752 -0.86 -28.05 3.81
CA GLN A 752 -0.52 -28.43 5.18
C GLN A 752 0.00 -27.22 5.97
N SER A 753 0.82 -26.36 5.36
CA SER A 753 1.35 -25.14 5.97
C SER A 753 0.79 -23.88 5.31
N SER A 754 0.71 -22.80 6.09
CA SER A 754 0.43 -21.46 5.60
C SER A 754 1.49 -20.95 4.62
N TYR A 755 2.71 -21.46 4.70
CA TYR A 755 3.83 -21.08 3.83
C TYR A 755 3.55 -21.33 2.33
N CYS A 756 2.75 -22.36 2.04
CA CYS A 756 2.36 -22.72 0.68
C CYS A 756 0.92 -22.30 0.34
N HIS A 757 0.19 -21.66 1.25
CA HIS A 757 -1.23 -21.45 1.11
C HIS A 757 -1.59 -20.42 0.01
N GLY A 758 -2.72 -20.65 -0.66
CA GLY A 758 -3.33 -19.69 -1.56
C GLY A 758 -2.40 -19.30 -2.71
N THR A 759 -2.21 -18.00 -2.89
CA THR A 759 -1.37 -17.43 -3.95
C THR A 759 0.14 -17.48 -3.65
N ALA A 760 0.61 -18.27 -2.67
CA ALA A 760 2.04 -18.48 -2.37
C ALA A 760 2.79 -19.37 -3.40
N VAL A 761 2.38 -19.25 -4.67
CA VAL A 761 3.02 -19.82 -5.86
C VAL A 761 4.15 -18.92 -6.36
N MET A 762 4.91 -19.36 -7.36
CA MET A 762 5.94 -18.53 -7.99
C MET A 762 5.36 -17.27 -8.64
N TRP A 763 6.08 -16.16 -8.53
CA TRP A 763 5.65 -14.84 -9.04
C TRP A 763 5.38 -14.79 -10.54
N ASP A 764 6.06 -15.61 -11.34
CA ASP A 764 5.85 -15.73 -12.78
C ASP A 764 4.70 -16.68 -13.16
N PHE A 765 4.02 -17.26 -12.17
CA PHE A 765 2.80 -18.07 -12.32
C PHE A 765 1.56 -17.47 -11.63
N VAL A 766 1.74 -16.62 -10.61
CA VAL A 766 0.64 -16.15 -9.73
C VAL A 766 -0.52 -15.50 -10.49
N GLU A 767 -0.25 -14.85 -11.63
CA GLU A 767 -1.27 -14.20 -12.46
C GLU A 767 -1.96 -15.16 -13.44
N ALA A 768 -1.45 -16.38 -13.63
CA ALA A 768 -2.03 -17.30 -14.60
C ALA A 768 -3.47 -17.72 -14.24
N PRO A 769 -3.80 -18.05 -12.98
CA PRO A 769 -5.18 -18.28 -12.56
C PRO A 769 -6.14 -17.09 -12.79
N SER A 770 -5.76 -15.89 -12.38
CA SER A 770 -6.58 -14.68 -12.47
C SER A 770 -6.80 -14.25 -13.93
N GLN A 771 -5.73 -14.23 -14.73
CA GLN A 771 -5.80 -13.90 -16.16
C GLN A 771 -6.59 -14.94 -16.96
N MET A 772 -6.60 -16.21 -16.55
CA MET A 772 -7.38 -17.24 -17.24
C MET A 772 -8.87 -16.90 -17.14
N LEU A 773 -9.31 -16.46 -15.95
CA LEU A 773 -10.70 -16.13 -15.67
C LEU A 773 -11.18 -14.89 -16.44
N GLU A 774 -10.29 -13.96 -16.79
CA GLU A 774 -10.64 -12.79 -17.64
C GLU A 774 -11.32 -13.20 -18.95
N ASN A 775 -11.02 -14.38 -19.50
CA ASN A 775 -11.63 -14.89 -20.74
C ASN A 775 -13.15 -15.11 -20.64
N TRP A 776 -13.71 -15.32 -19.45
CA TRP A 776 -15.16 -15.43 -19.26
C TRP A 776 -15.87 -14.10 -19.55
N CYS A 777 -15.25 -12.98 -19.22
CA CYS A 777 -15.73 -11.64 -19.58
C CYS A 777 -15.61 -11.36 -21.09
N TRP A 778 -15.01 -12.27 -21.86
CA TRP A 778 -14.93 -12.23 -23.32
C TRP A 778 -15.66 -13.39 -24.00
N THR A 779 -16.56 -14.07 -23.27
CA THR A 779 -17.39 -15.14 -23.81
C THR A 779 -18.84 -14.68 -23.94
N PRO A 780 -19.45 -14.67 -25.15
CA PRO A 780 -20.79 -14.13 -25.41
C PRO A 780 -21.89 -14.59 -24.44
N ASP A 781 -22.02 -15.90 -24.24
CA ASP A 781 -23.08 -16.46 -23.39
C ASP A 781 -22.87 -16.14 -21.91
N VAL A 782 -21.62 -16.09 -21.46
CA VAL A 782 -21.27 -15.69 -20.10
C VAL A 782 -21.58 -14.21 -19.90
N LEU A 783 -21.17 -13.33 -20.81
CA LEU A 783 -21.50 -11.91 -20.76
C LEU A 783 -23.00 -11.65 -20.71
N ARG A 784 -23.78 -12.36 -21.54
CA ARG A 784 -25.24 -12.31 -21.48
C ARG A 784 -25.75 -12.75 -20.11
N GLY A 785 -25.19 -13.82 -19.55
CA GLY A 785 -25.49 -14.31 -18.21
C GLY A 785 -25.28 -13.24 -17.13
N LEU A 786 -24.12 -12.56 -17.17
CA LEU A 786 -23.73 -11.52 -16.23
C LEU A 786 -24.51 -10.21 -16.39
N SER A 787 -25.09 -9.96 -17.56
CA SER A 787 -25.79 -8.70 -17.86
C SER A 787 -27.21 -8.63 -17.26
N SER A 788 -27.65 -7.43 -16.88
CA SER A 788 -29.06 -7.07 -16.63
C SER A 788 -29.17 -5.54 -16.60
N HIS A 789 -29.88 -4.97 -17.56
CA HIS A 789 -30.09 -3.54 -17.65
C HIS A 789 -30.66 -2.99 -16.34
N TRP A 790 -30.06 -1.94 -15.80
CA TRP A 790 -30.34 -1.50 -14.44
C TRP A 790 -31.77 -1.00 -14.22
N LYS A 791 -32.44 -0.46 -15.26
CA LYS A 791 -33.86 -0.08 -15.25
C LYS A 791 -34.81 -1.20 -15.68
N SER A 792 -34.75 -1.62 -16.95
CA SER A 792 -35.68 -2.60 -17.53
C SER A 792 -35.46 -4.04 -17.06
N GLY A 793 -34.27 -4.37 -16.56
CA GLY A 793 -33.89 -5.74 -16.21
C GLY A 793 -33.49 -6.61 -17.41
N GLU A 794 -33.64 -6.11 -18.64
CA GLU A 794 -33.35 -6.84 -19.89
C GLU A 794 -31.89 -7.27 -20.00
N LYS A 795 -31.64 -8.37 -20.70
CA LYS A 795 -30.28 -8.81 -21.01
C LYS A 795 -29.68 -7.94 -22.11
N ILE A 796 -28.36 -7.84 -22.12
CA ILE A 796 -27.63 -7.21 -23.22
C ILE A 796 -27.96 -7.91 -24.55
N SER A 797 -28.11 -7.14 -25.62
CA SER A 797 -28.47 -7.66 -26.94
C SER A 797 -27.30 -8.44 -27.57
N THR A 798 -27.61 -9.36 -28.50
CA THR A 798 -26.56 -10.05 -29.27
C THR A 798 -25.72 -9.07 -30.07
N ASP A 799 -26.34 -8.06 -30.68
CA ASP A 799 -25.64 -7.03 -31.45
C ASP A 799 -24.61 -6.27 -30.60
N LEU A 800 -24.97 -5.88 -29.36
CA LEU A 800 -24.05 -5.17 -28.48
C LEU A 800 -22.92 -6.07 -27.98
N ILE A 801 -23.20 -7.35 -27.71
CA ILE A 801 -22.16 -8.36 -27.42
C ILE A 801 -21.22 -8.50 -28.62
N ASP A 802 -21.73 -8.68 -29.83
CA ASP A 802 -20.91 -8.90 -31.02
C ASP A 802 -20.00 -7.69 -31.30
N LYS A 803 -20.52 -6.47 -31.10
CA LYS A 803 -19.72 -5.24 -31.15
C LYS A 803 -18.63 -5.23 -30.08
N LEU A 804 -18.97 -5.57 -28.83
CA LEU A 804 -18.01 -5.64 -27.74
C LEU A 804 -16.90 -6.68 -28.00
N MET A 805 -17.25 -7.87 -28.51
CA MET A 805 -16.28 -8.93 -28.84
C MET A 805 -15.27 -8.50 -29.89
N LYS A 806 -15.70 -7.73 -30.89
CA LYS A 806 -14.78 -7.17 -31.89
C LYS A 806 -13.77 -6.18 -31.29
N THR A 807 -14.02 -5.65 -30.10
CA THR A 807 -13.08 -4.76 -29.40
C THR A 807 -12.06 -5.50 -28.53
N LYS A 808 -12.15 -6.83 -28.37
CA LYS A 808 -11.22 -7.62 -27.52
C LYS A 808 -9.76 -7.36 -27.88
N HIS A 809 -9.46 -7.42 -29.17
CA HIS A 809 -8.10 -7.30 -29.70
C HIS A 809 -7.80 -5.88 -30.21
N LEU A 810 -8.66 -4.90 -29.91
CA LEU A 810 -8.45 -3.51 -30.32
C LEU A 810 -7.24 -2.93 -29.59
N ASN A 811 -6.22 -2.53 -30.35
CA ASN A 811 -4.95 -2.00 -29.84
C ASN A 811 -4.18 -3.00 -28.96
N GLU A 812 -4.43 -4.31 -29.11
CA GLU A 812 -3.77 -5.31 -28.29
C GLU A 812 -2.28 -5.44 -28.61
N ALA A 813 -1.86 -5.25 -29.87
CA ALA A 813 -0.45 -5.31 -30.21
C ALA A 813 0.32 -4.14 -29.58
N MET A 814 -0.21 -2.91 -29.66
CA MET A 814 0.33 -1.73 -28.96
C MET A 814 0.36 -1.92 -27.45
N GLY A 815 -0.72 -2.44 -26.86
CA GLY A 815 -0.80 -2.73 -25.42
C GLY A 815 0.26 -3.76 -24.99
N THR A 816 0.42 -4.83 -25.77
CA THR A 816 1.42 -5.88 -25.54
C THR A 816 2.85 -5.32 -25.67
N LEU A 817 3.12 -4.49 -26.67
CA LEU A 817 4.41 -3.79 -26.80
C LEU A 817 4.68 -2.86 -25.61
N GLY A 818 3.66 -2.23 -25.04
CA GLY A 818 3.77 -1.46 -23.80
C GLY A 818 4.22 -2.31 -22.60
N GLN A 819 3.63 -3.49 -22.42
CA GLN A 819 4.03 -4.45 -21.38
C GLN A 819 5.48 -4.94 -21.59
N ILE A 820 5.84 -5.25 -22.84
CA ILE A 820 7.20 -5.64 -23.22
C ILE A 820 8.19 -4.51 -22.94
N ALA A 821 7.82 -3.25 -23.15
CA ALA A 821 8.71 -2.12 -22.86
C ALA A 821 9.06 -2.04 -21.38
N ILE A 822 8.08 -2.27 -20.49
CA ILE A 822 8.31 -2.31 -19.04
C ILE A 822 9.19 -3.50 -18.66
N GLY A 823 8.85 -4.71 -19.13
CA GLY A 823 9.63 -5.92 -18.83
C GLY A 823 11.05 -5.88 -19.39
N THR A 824 11.24 -5.29 -20.57
CA THR A 824 12.57 -5.13 -21.17
C THR A 824 13.40 -4.12 -20.38
N PHE A 825 12.82 -3.00 -19.96
CA PHE A 825 13.52 -2.04 -19.09
C PHE A 825 13.95 -2.69 -17.78
N ASP A 826 13.03 -3.39 -17.10
CA ASP A 826 13.29 -4.09 -15.84
C ASP A 826 14.47 -5.06 -15.96
N LEU A 827 14.47 -5.92 -16.98
CA LEU A 827 15.59 -6.85 -17.20
C LEU A 827 16.88 -6.10 -17.53
N THR A 828 16.82 -5.04 -18.35
CA THR A 828 18.01 -4.31 -18.80
C THR A 828 18.73 -3.64 -17.63
N VAL A 829 18.00 -2.97 -16.72
CA VAL A 829 18.61 -2.31 -15.56
C VAL A 829 19.16 -3.30 -14.53
N HIS A 830 18.62 -4.53 -14.50
CA HIS A 830 19.03 -5.59 -13.57
C HIS A 830 19.99 -6.63 -14.17
N SER A 831 20.36 -6.50 -15.45
CA SER A 831 21.36 -7.35 -16.12
C SER A 831 22.47 -6.54 -16.79
N PRO A 832 23.17 -5.64 -16.07
CA PRO A 832 24.26 -4.88 -16.63
C PRO A 832 25.48 -5.78 -16.92
N ASP A 833 26.27 -5.43 -17.94
CA ASP A 833 27.50 -6.17 -18.27
C ASP A 833 28.53 -6.17 -17.14
N SER A 834 28.52 -5.13 -16.29
CA SER A 834 29.37 -5.01 -15.10
C SER A 834 28.78 -4.03 -14.09
N HIS A 835 29.29 -4.07 -12.86
CA HIS A 835 28.90 -3.11 -11.81
C HIS A 835 29.23 -1.65 -12.17
N GLU A 836 30.29 -1.43 -12.94
CA GLU A 836 30.62 -0.09 -13.44
C GLU A 836 29.65 0.39 -14.53
N ALA A 837 29.04 -0.53 -15.28
CA ALA A 837 28.05 -0.19 -16.30
C ALA A 837 26.74 0.31 -15.67
N VAL A 838 26.28 -0.31 -14.57
CA VAL A 838 25.06 0.14 -13.88
C VAL A 838 25.23 1.54 -13.25
N LYS A 839 26.40 1.84 -12.68
CA LYS A 839 26.74 3.18 -12.15
C LYS A 839 26.66 4.31 -13.17
N LYS A 840 26.91 3.99 -14.44
CA LYS A 840 26.89 4.95 -15.56
C LYS A 840 25.54 5.02 -16.26
N LEU A 841 24.58 4.20 -15.85
CA LEU A 841 23.31 4.10 -16.54
C LEU A 841 22.46 5.33 -16.28
N ASN A 842 21.93 5.94 -17.33
CA ASN A 842 20.88 6.96 -17.21
C ASN A 842 19.52 6.26 -17.37
N CYS A 843 18.89 5.91 -16.24
CA CYS A 843 17.62 5.19 -16.21
C CYS A 843 16.48 5.95 -16.91
N GLY A 844 16.41 7.28 -16.76
CA GLY A 844 15.40 8.12 -17.43
C GLY A 844 15.54 8.07 -18.95
N ARG A 845 16.77 8.26 -19.45
CA ARG A 845 17.11 8.14 -20.86
C ARG A 845 16.81 6.75 -21.41
N LEU A 846 17.23 5.70 -20.71
CA LEU A 846 17.01 4.31 -21.11
C LEU A 846 15.51 4.00 -21.24
N TRP A 847 14.71 4.40 -20.24
CA TRP A 847 13.27 4.22 -20.28
C TRP A 847 12.65 4.89 -21.51
N ASN A 848 12.96 6.16 -21.74
CA ASN A 848 12.39 6.92 -22.86
C ASN A 848 12.80 6.33 -24.22
N GLN A 849 14.04 5.86 -24.34
CA GLN A 849 14.53 5.18 -25.52
C GLN A 849 13.78 3.86 -25.76
N LEU A 850 13.78 2.93 -24.79
CA LEU A 850 13.16 1.61 -24.94
C LEU A 850 11.66 1.71 -25.21
N ARG A 851 10.95 2.60 -24.51
CA ARG A 851 9.52 2.84 -24.72
C ARG A 851 9.25 3.30 -26.15
N GLY A 852 10.02 4.25 -26.68
CA GLY A 852 9.89 4.70 -28.07
C GLY A 852 10.24 3.62 -29.10
N GLU A 853 11.33 2.87 -28.90
CA GLU A 853 11.79 1.83 -29.82
C GLU A 853 10.92 0.57 -29.86
N ILE A 854 10.34 0.19 -28.71
CA ILE A 854 9.51 -1.01 -28.60
C ILE A 854 8.09 -0.70 -29.05
N THR A 855 7.50 0.39 -28.54
CA THR A 855 6.10 0.70 -28.86
C THR A 855 5.93 1.38 -30.21
N GLY A 856 6.93 2.14 -30.69
CA GLY A 856 6.80 2.99 -31.87
C GLY A 856 6.03 4.30 -31.63
N VAL A 857 5.53 4.53 -30.41
CA VAL A 857 4.79 5.75 -30.04
C VAL A 857 5.77 6.84 -29.60
N LYS A 858 5.62 8.04 -30.17
CA LYS A 858 6.45 9.20 -29.84
C LYS A 858 6.07 9.78 -28.48
N GLY A 859 7.06 10.24 -27.72
CA GLY A 859 6.87 11.01 -26.49
C GLY A 859 7.34 12.46 -26.63
N PRO A 860 7.46 13.18 -25.51
CA PRO A 860 7.98 14.54 -25.44
C PRO A 860 9.36 14.72 -26.10
N GLU A 861 10.17 13.64 -26.19
CA GLU A 861 11.45 13.69 -26.90
C GLU A 861 11.31 14.10 -28.39
N ALA A 862 10.15 13.84 -29.01
CA ALA A 862 9.88 14.20 -30.40
C ALA A 862 9.45 15.67 -30.59
N VAL A 863 9.13 16.37 -29.50
CA VAL A 863 8.67 17.78 -29.51
C VAL A 863 9.62 18.71 -28.74
N GLY A 864 10.90 18.36 -28.69
CA GLY A 864 11.96 19.26 -28.22
C GLY A 864 12.40 19.09 -26.76
N TYR A 865 11.87 18.12 -26.00
CA TYR A 865 12.27 17.90 -24.60
C TYR A 865 13.56 17.06 -24.44
N GLY A 866 14.09 16.49 -25.52
CA GLY A 866 15.23 15.56 -25.46
C GLY A 866 14.88 14.21 -24.82
N MET A 867 15.85 13.31 -24.67
CA MET A 867 15.60 11.94 -24.16
C MET A 867 15.54 11.84 -22.63
N GLU A 868 15.90 12.89 -21.90
CA GLU A 868 15.98 12.88 -20.42
C GLU A 868 14.76 13.55 -19.76
N TRP A 869 13.71 13.82 -20.54
CA TRP A 869 12.57 14.63 -20.13
C TRP A 869 11.73 14.05 -18.98
N GLY A 870 11.73 12.73 -18.80
CA GLY A 870 10.76 12.02 -17.98
C GLY A 870 11.33 10.88 -17.17
N GLN A 871 10.88 10.77 -15.92
CA GLN A 871 11.33 9.78 -14.94
C GLN A 871 10.30 8.66 -14.71
N LYS A 872 9.65 8.17 -15.78
CA LYS A 872 8.56 7.19 -15.64
C LYS A 872 8.98 5.94 -14.85
N HIS A 873 10.22 5.49 -15.02
CA HIS A 873 10.76 4.34 -14.27
C HIS A 873 10.66 4.53 -12.75
N ALA A 874 10.82 5.76 -12.25
CA ALA A 874 10.70 6.12 -10.84
C ALA A 874 9.23 6.12 -10.34
N THR A 875 8.26 6.08 -11.27
CA THR A 875 6.82 6.02 -10.98
C THR A 875 6.26 4.58 -10.98
N ILE A 876 7.05 3.59 -11.41
CA ILE A 876 6.63 2.20 -11.53
C ILE A 876 7.02 1.46 -10.24
N GLY A 877 6.05 1.32 -9.33
CA GLY A 877 6.26 0.68 -8.02
C GLY A 877 6.75 -0.76 -8.10
N HIS A 878 6.44 -1.50 -9.18
CA HIS A 878 6.91 -2.87 -9.38
C HIS A 878 8.43 -3.02 -9.25
N PHE A 879 9.22 -2.08 -9.76
CA PHE A 879 10.69 -2.20 -9.74
C PHE A 879 11.29 -2.10 -8.33
N VAL A 880 10.55 -1.57 -7.36
CA VAL A 880 10.99 -1.41 -5.96
C VAL A 880 10.07 -2.13 -4.96
N GLY A 881 8.98 -2.72 -5.45
CA GLY A 881 7.95 -3.40 -4.66
C GLY A 881 8.06 -4.93 -4.65
N GLY A 882 9.23 -5.48 -5.03
CA GLY A 882 9.49 -6.93 -5.03
C GLY A 882 9.29 -7.64 -6.37
N TYR A 883 8.97 -6.91 -7.45
CA TYR A 883 8.86 -7.44 -8.82
C TYR A 883 10.12 -7.16 -9.67
N ASP A 884 11.21 -6.71 -9.06
CA ASP A 884 12.49 -6.50 -9.75
C ASP A 884 12.96 -7.76 -10.48
N ALA A 885 13.45 -7.57 -11.72
CA ALA A 885 13.74 -8.65 -12.66
C ALA A 885 12.61 -9.70 -12.73
N GLY A 886 11.37 -9.23 -12.72
CA GLY A 886 10.17 -10.03 -12.52
C GLY A 886 8.96 -9.55 -13.28
N TYR A 887 8.99 -8.34 -13.86
CA TYR A 887 7.85 -7.79 -14.58
C TYR A 887 7.44 -8.65 -15.78
N TYR A 888 8.37 -9.41 -16.37
CA TYR A 888 8.07 -10.36 -17.44
C TYR A 888 7.00 -11.41 -17.04
N GLY A 889 6.85 -11.67 -15.72
CA GLY A 889 5.88 -12.60 -15.16
C GLY A 889 4.45 -12.35 -15.64
N TYR A 890 4.06 -11.09 -15.88
CA TYR A 890 2.73 -10.76 -16.43
C TYR A 890 2.49 -11.37 -17.81
N MET A 891 3.47 -11.29 -18.71
CA MET A 891 3.37 -11.87 -20.06
C MET A 891 3.56 -13.38 -20.03
N TYR A 892 4.44 -13.87 -19.14
CA TYR A 892 4.69 -15.29 -18.95
C TYR A 892 3.45 -16.02 -18.43
N SER A 893 2.81 -15.48 -17.39
CA SER A 893 1.53 -15.95 -16.88
C SER A 893 0.40 -15.84 -17.91
N LYS A 894 0.38 -14.80 -18.77
CA LYS A 894 -0.65 -14.65 -19.82
C LYS A 894 -0.57 -15.77 -20.85
N VAL A 895 0.63 -16.28 -21.14
CA VAL A 895 0.80 -17.45 -22.00
C VAL A 895 0.17 -18.70 -21.37
N PHE A 896 0.47 -18.98 -20.11
CA PHE A 896 -0.07 -20.15 -19.42
C PHE A 896 -1.57 -20.06 -19.20
N SER A 897 -2.07 -18.88 -18.84
CA SER A 897 -3.50 -18.64 -18.65
C SER A 897 -4.29 -18.88 -19.93
N THR A 898 -3.76 -18.41 -21.06
CA THR A 898 -4.36 -18.65 -22.38
C THR A 898 -4.31 -20.12 -22.75
N ASP A 899 -3.19 -20.81 -22.50
CA ASP A 899 -3.06 -22.23 -22.80
C ASP A 899 -4.02 -23.10 -21.95
N MET A 900 -4.17 -22.79 -20.66
CA MET A 900 -5.15 -23.43 -19.77
C MET A 900 -6.59 -23.19 -20.26
N PHE A 901 -6.94 -21.95 -20.58
CA PHE A 901 -8.28 -21.60 -21.06
C PHE A 901 -8.60 -22.31 -22.38
N TYR A 902 -7.70 -22.24 -23.36
CA TYR A 902 -7.90 -22.85 -24.68
C TYR A 902 -7.99 -24.37 -24.62
N THR A 903 -7.20 -25.00 -23.74
CA THR A 903 -7.17 -26.46 -23.60
C THR A 903 -8.40 -27.00 -22.87
N ALA A 904 -8.91 -26.31 -21.85
CA ALA A 904 -9.93 -26.87 -20.96
C ALA A 904 -11.31 -26.20 -21.05
N PHE A 905 -11.40 -24.94 -21.47
CA PHE A 905 -12.61 -24.12 -21.28
C PHE A 905 -13.11 -23.39 -22.53
N LYS A 906 -12.27 -23.21 -23.58
CA LYS A 906 -12.66 -22.42 -24.77
C LYS A 906 -13.89 -22.98 -25.48
N GLU A 907 -14.00 -24.30 -25.59
CA GLU A 907 -15.16 -24.95 -26.22
C GLU A 907 -16.41 -24.91 -25.33
N ASN A 908 -16.24 -25.12 -24.02
CA ASN A 908 -17.30 -25.07 -23.04
C ASN A 908 -16.83 -24.37 -21.75
N PRO A 909 -17.02 -23.04 -21.63
CA PRO A 909 -16.52 -22.26 -20.49
C PRO A 909 -17.28 -22.56 -19.20
N MET A 910 -18.38 -23.32 -19.26
CA MET A 910 -19.18 -23.69 -18.09
C MET A 910 -19.12 -25.20 -17.84
N ASP A 911 -18.05 -25.88 -18.26
CA ASP A 911 -17.78 -27.29 -17.96
C ASP A 911 -17.39 -27.48 -16.50
N GLY A 912 -18.29 -28.07 -15.71
CA GLY A 912 -18.07 -28.32 -14.28
C GLY A 912 -17.06 -29.42 -13.98
N GLU A 913 -16.82 -30.37 -14.89
CA GLU A 913 -15.80 -31.40 -14.71
C GLU A 913 -14.40 -30.79 -14.92
N ALA A 914 -14.23 -30.02 -15.99
CA ALA A 914 -13.00 -29.26 -16.22
C ALA A 914 -12.74 -28.25 -15.08
N GLY A 915 -13.79 -27.58 -14.59
CA GLY A 915 -13.71 -26.67 -13.45
C GLY A 915 -13.23 -27.35 -12.16
N ARG A 916 -13.78 -28.51 -11.79
CA ARG A 916 -13.32 -29.26 -10.61
C ARG A 916 -11.91 -29.84 -10.80
N ARG A 917 -11.53 -30.20 -12.03
CA ARG A 917 -10.15 -30.60 -12.35
C ARG A 917 -9.18 -29.44 -12.16
N TYR A 918 -9.53 -28.25 -12.65
CA TYR A 918 -8.75 -27.03 -12.46
C TYR A 918 -8.62 -26.67 -10.98
N ARG A 919 -9.72 -26.70 -10.22
CA ARG A 919 -9.70 -26.51 -8.77
C ARG A 919 -8.69 -27.45 -8.10
N LYS A 920 -8.75 -28.75 -8.39
CA LYS A 920 -7.92 -29.76 -7.74
C LYS A 920 -6.44 -29.71 -8.13
N LEU A 921 -6.14 -29.53 -9.41
CA LEU A 921 -4.77 -29.65 -9.93
C LEU A 921 -3.99 -28.34 -9.89
N VAL A 922 -4.68 -27.20 -9.91
CA VAL A 922 -4.03 -25.87 -9.94
C VAL A 922 -4.27 -25.13 -8.63
N LEU A 923 -5.52 -24.90 -8.23
CA LEU A 923 -5.83 -24.00 -7.12
C LEU A 923 -5.62 -24.63 -5.73
N GLU A 924 -6.07 -25.87 -5.52
CA GLU A 924 -6.02 -26.55 -4.21
C GLU A 924 -4.57 -26.76 -3.74
N ARG A 925 -3.60 -26.79 -4.65
CA ARG A 925 -2.19 -27.02 -4.32
C ARG A 925 -1.51 -25.79 -3.75
N GLY A 926 -1.99 -24.58 -4.05
CA GLY A 926 -1.23 -23.35 -3.80
C GLY A 926 0.23 -23.53 -4.22
N GLY A 927 1.17 -23.07 -3.40
CA GLY A 927 2.61 -23.24 -3.61
C GLY A 927 3.25 -24.52 -3.08
N SER A 928 2.50 -25.61 -2.91
CA SER A 928 2.98 -26.87 -2.31
C SER A 928 3.78 -27.79 -3.26
N MET A 929 3.87 -27.42 -4.54
CA MET A 929 4.55 -28.18 -5.60
C MET A 929 5.15 -27.22 -6.64
N ASP A 930 6.06 -27.70 -7.48
CA ASP A 930 6.55 -26.98 -8.67
C ASP A 930 5.40 -26.74 -9.67
N GLU A 931 5.20 -25.48 -10.07
CA GLU A 931 4.13 -25.05 -10.95
C GLU A 931 4.26 -25.60 -12.38
N ASN A 932 5.47 -25.95 -12.85
CA ASN A 932 5.63 -26.67 -14.12
C ASN A 932 4.98 -28.05 -14.05
N VAL A 933 5.11 -28.74 -12.92
CA VAL A 933 4.47 -30.05 -12.70
C VAL A 933 2.95 -29.87 -12.62
N MET A 934 2.46 -28.83 -11.93
CA MET A 934 1.03 -28.53 -11.88
C MET A 934 0.44 -28.28 -13.28
N LEU A 935 1.12 -27.46 -14.09
CA LEU A 935 0.70 -27.18 -15.46
C LEU A 935 0.75 -28.42 -16.34
N TYR A 936 1.82 -29.21 -16.26
CA TYR A 936 1.94 -30.46 -17.01
C TYR A 936 0.78 -31.41 -16.69
N GLU A 937 0.46 -31.61 -15.41
CA GLU A 937 -0.64 -32.48 -14.99
C GLU A 937 -2.01 -31.95 -15.43
N PHE A 938 -2.22 -30.63 -15.41
CA PHE A 938 -3.49 -30.03 -15.84
C PHE A 938 -3.69 -30.06 -17.36
N LEU A 939 -2.64 -29.77 -18.12
CA LEU A 939 -2.64 -29.68 -19.58
C LEU A 939 -2.46 -31.05 -20.26
N GLY A 940 -1.84 -32.02 -19.57
CA GLY A 940 -1.42 -33.31 -20.12
C GLY A 940 -0.18 -33.24 -21.02
N ARG A 941 0.52 -32.10 -21.02
CA ARG A 941 1.72 -31.78 -21.80
C ARG A 941 2.41 -30.55 -21.21
N GLU A 942 3.64 -30.30 -21.65
CA GLU A 942 4.33 -29.03 -21.35
C GLU A 942 3.53 -27.81 -21.86
N PRO A 943 3.51 -26.69 -21.12
CA PRO A 943 2.90 -25.45 -21.57
C PRO A 943 3.68 -24.85 -22.74
N ASN A 944 2.98 -24.17 -23.66
CA ASN A 944 3.62 -23.51 -24.81
C ASN A 944 2.82 -22.25 -25.26
N PRO A 945 3.43 -21.33 -26.04
CA PRO A 945 2.79 -20.08 -26.41
C PRO A 945 1.83 -20.17 -27.62
N GLU A 946 1.60 -21.35 -28.20
CA GLU A 946 0.83 -21.47 -29.45
C GLU A 946 -0.62 -20.98 -29.31
N ASN A 947 -1.28 -21.32 -28.21
CA ASN A 947 -2.64 -20.85 -27.94
C ASN A 947 -2.70 -19.33 -27.68
N PHE A 948 -1.64 -18.78 -27.08
CA PHE A 948 -1.50 -17.34 -26.90
C PHE A 948 -1.35 -16.62 -28.25
N TYR A 949 -0.48 -17.12 -29.13
CA TYR A 949 -0.34 -16.56 -30.48
C TYR A 949 -1.61 -16.72 -31.32
N LYS A 950 -2.33 -17.83 -31.17
CA LYS A 950 -3.63 -18.02 -31.80
C LYS A 950 -4.67 -17.01 -31.31
N ASP A 951 -4.74 -16.74 -30.00
CA ASP A 951 -5.66 -15.73 -29.45
C ASP A 951 -5.35 -14.33 -29.99
N LEU A 952 -4.07 -14.01 -30.19
CA LEU A 952 -3.63 -12.76 -30.81
C LEU A 952 -3.79 -12.70 -32.34
N GLY A 953 -4.23 -13.78 -32.99
CA GLY A 953 -4.31 -13.86 -34.45
C GLY A 953 -2.95 -13.88 -35.16
N LEU A 954 -1.92 -14.40 -34.50
CA LEU A 954 -0.52 -14.45 -34.97
C LEU A 954 -0.03 -15.86 -35.34
N ALA A 955 -0.83 -16.89 -35.11
CA ALA A 955 -0.51 -18.30 -35.36
C ALA A 955 -1.04 -18.81 -36.71
#